data_AF-A0A844MRD3-F1
#
_entry.id   AF-A0A844MRD3-F1
#
_cell.length_a   1.000
_cell.length_b   1.000
_cell.length_c   1.000
_cell.angle_alpha   90.00
_cell.angle_beta   90.00
_cell.angle_gamma   90.00
#
_symmetry.space_group_name_H-M   'P 1'
#
loop_
_entity.id
_entity.type
_entity.pdbx_description
1 polymer ?
#
loop_
_entity_poly.entity_id
_entity_poly.type
_entity_poly.pdbx_seq_one_letter_code
_entity_poly.pdbx_strand_id
1 'polypeptide(L)'
;MLDINSLFDESYYLANNPDVQQAVSGGSFANGLAHFNQFGKFENRNLCAFFDGTYYLEQNPDVEAAVEQKIITAIDHFIAFGQKEQRDPLAEFSTNNYLQQNTDVDTAVKGGMMTAYEHFVKHGQYEGRNPGGDFVTNFYLQQNTDVANAVTSKQLTAIQHFLQYGQKEGRMHSNIAPGSTLEESLEIKTLTGNRIFSGSVSGEKPLDIYSFTLSKTSLVNLKLDGLSADADINIARDFDEDGEINSSEELDASEQEGTTAESLSLNLTPGTYFAQVYQYEEGQNTPYRLNLQATPFLTPATSLNKSLKGAVSLGSIGGVDTFQGTLNKVAPVKLYNFSLDENRDFSLWLEDVSANASIQLIRDFNNNKIIDKNEVIDAKTATSDSPGVISFNRQEAGSYFVLLQSQGNDTNYQLTLEAPGSSSTGEETIELIGSHETVEGNLSLGDTPNPLNPSSPSIDYLLTDVVANQSVTINLTSSQFDTALQVVTRDTGELIAENDNLAPGNTNSALSFTPKVGEDYIIRVTSFAPVANSTGSFTLTTNTTSPIVGNLVFGQPAINGKLVATDLIRSTPAGESQNITDDYLLTGINAGQQVKINLNSTEFDTYLELVNRVTGEVIAENDDISNTSDRNSQLIFTAQAGIEYVVRVTSFDDKVTGNYTLSASALSSQVSVLGSSQVSVPNAFANFLTYIKAPEVKNIVSTHAADGELNRNEMLEIYKQVEADNTISQLEFDDLTTLVKETTVFTMPDSVRFLSNNVVQGSKAGMTAIDFENNLVGKWFKGTPEGSTVIFTAKYDSNKVYNYTYKAVQGNLFGANGPTIGDIAQNPFGNCYFVAGLGSMFGQQRPPKGTTDDNPFRGTTTAQAIKDMIVENNDPDGSTSYTVRFYNREGKAEYVTVDKQLITENQLTTIQYVDEQKNPIRTETRSKTIIAGSARNTEINDPNNVLWVPILERAYAQWLGSYDKMGNGGSSAIVQYHIKGVGDTVLYSRGKGAIPYALKKPEVTFQTLFDAFQQGKSVTAGNSYKGNKVFFSSHAYAVTDAYSDANGVQHVVVYNPHGQDVGADAGVDGEYKDIRVTSPRLDGFVDVTFDEFRETMSEFRVL
;
A
#
# COMPACT_ATOMS: atom_id res chain seq x y z
N MET A 1 -40.11 -6.69 26.31
CA MET A 1 -38.87 -6.10 25.74
C MET A 1 -38.76 -4.66 26.15
N LEU A 2 -37.52 -4.18 26.31
CA LEU A 2 -37.25 -2.79 26.68
C LEU A 2 -37.64 -1.85 25.55
N ASP A 3 -38.10 -0.67 25.93
CA ASP A 3 -38.32 0.49 25.05
C ASP A 3 -37.75 1.76 25.71
N ILE A 4 -37.72 2.86 24.95
CA ILE A 4 -37.19 4.15 25.44
C ILE A 4 -37.89 4.60 26.72
N ASN A 5 -39.23 4.48 26.80
CA ASN A 5 -39.98 4.94 27.97
C ASN A 5 -39.65 4.14 29.22
N SER A 6 -39.36 2.84 29.06
CA SER A 6 -39.00 1.94 30.16
C SER A 6 -37.55 2.11 30.64
N LEU A 7 -36.66 2.62 29.78
CA LEU A 7 -35.24 2.84 30.11
C LEU A 7 -34.93 4.28 30.54
N PHE A 8 -35.69 5.26 30.08
CA PHE A 8 -35.39 6.67 30.31
C PHE A 8 -35.45 7.04 31.80
N ASP A 9 -34.37 7.64 32.30
CA ASP A 9 -34.26 8.14 33.67
C ASP A 9 -34.17 9.67 33.65
N GLU A 10 -35.27 10.33 33.99
CA GLU A 10 -35.37 11.79 34.00
C GLU A 10 -34.34 12.44 34.93
N SER A 11 -34.09 11.85 36.11
CA SER A 11 -33.17 12.42 37.08
C SER A 11 -31.73 12.31 36.60
N TYR A 12 -31.36 11.15 36.05
CA TYR A 12 -30.06 10.95 35.41
C TYR A 12 -29.87 11.88 34.21
N TYR A 13 -30.86 11.95 33.32
CA TYR A 13 -30.76 12.70 32.08
C TYR A 13 -30.58 14.20 32.34
N LEU A 14 -31.35 14.78 33.27
CA LEU A 14 -31.21 16.20 33.61
C LEU A 14 -29.91 16.49 34.37
N ALA A 15 -29.46 15.59 35.24
CA ALA A 15 -28.21 15.78 36.00
C ALA A 15 -26.96 15.77 35.10
N ASN A 16 -26.97 14.96 34.03
CA ASN A 16 -25.87 14.89 33.07
C ASN A 16 -25.99 15.90 31.92
N ASN A 17 -27.14 16.59 31.79
CA ASN A 17 -27.39 17.58 30.74
C ASN A 17 -27.91 18.91 31.34
N PRO A 18 -27.02 19.73 31.93
CA PRO A 18 -27.43 20.97 32.60
C PRO A 18 -28.14 21.98 31.68
N ASP A 19 -27.82 21.98 30.39
CA ASP A 19 -28.50 22.75 29.35
C ASP A 19 -29.98 22.35 29.21
N VAL A 20 -30.26 21.05 29.23
CA VAL A 20 -31.64 20.53 29.17
C VAL A 20 -32.38 20.80 30.47
N GLN A 21 -31.73 20.69 31.63
CA GLN A 21 -32.31 21.07 32.91
C GLN A 21 -32.78 22.54 32.91
N GLN A 22 -31.98 23.44 32.34
CA GLN A 22 -32.37 24.84 32.15
C GLN A 22 -33.54 24.98 31.17
N ALA A 23 -33.53 24.26 30.05
CA ALA A 23 -34.62 24.32 29.07
C ALA A 23 -35.96 23.79 29.61
N VAL A 24 -35.95 22.73 30.43
CA VAL A 24 -37.13 22.18 31.08
C VAL A 24 -37.65 23.12 32.18
N SER A 25 -36.76 23.63 33.04
CA SER A 25 -37.15 24.61 34.09
C SER A 25 -37.64 25.94 33.51
N GLY A 26 -37.13 26.34 32.35
CA GLY A 26 -37.59 27.49 31.57
C GLY A 26 -38.86 27.24 30.75
N GLY A 27 -39.42 26.03 30.78
CA GLY A 27 -40.67 25.66 30.10
C GLY A 27 -40.56 25.47 28.58
N SER A 28 -39.35 25.40 28.03
CA SER A 28 -39.13 25.13 26.59
C SER A 28 -39.42 23.66 26.24
N PHE A 29 -39.27 22.76 27.21
CA PHE A 29 -39.68 21.35 27.11
C PHE A 29 -40.51 20.95 28.33
N ALA A 30 -41.46 20.03 28.14
CA ALA A 30 -42.30 19.53 29.22
C ALA A 30 -41.52 18.70 30.26
N ASN A 31 -40.50 17.97 29.81
CA ASN A 31 -39.59 17.13 30.61
C ASN A 31 -38.37 16.75 29.75
N GLY A 32 -37.38 16.10 30.38
CA GLY A 32 -36.18 15.58 29.73
C GLY A 32 -36.50 14.55 28.65
N LEU A 33 -37.52 13.70 28.85
CA LEU A 33 -37.94 12.70 27.85
C LEU A 33 -38.41 13.36 26.54
N ALA A 34 -39.14 14.47 26.62
CA ALA A 34 -39.57 15.24 25.45
C ALA A 34 -38.37 15.79 24.68
N HIS A 35 -37.38 16.35 25.39
CA HIS A 35 -36.13 16.77 24.78
C HIS A 35 -35.37 15.59 24.17
N PHE A 36 -35.26 14.48 24.87
CA PHE A 36 -34.52 13.30 24.42
C PHE A 36 -35.10 12.74 23.11
N ASN A 37 -36.41 12.57 23.03
CA ASN A 37 -37.07 12.05 21.82
C ASN A 37 -36.91 12.98 20.61
N GLN A 38 -36.86 14.30 20.84
CA GLN A 38 -36.76 15.29 19.76
C GLN A 38 -35.31 15.59 19.34
N PHE A 39 -34.37 15.58 20.29
CA PHE A 39 -32.99 16.02 20.11
C PHE A 39 -31.98 15.03 20.69
N GLY A 40 -32.14 14.67 21.98
CA GLY A 40 -31.10 13.95 22.71
C GLY A 40 -30.67 12.61 22.08
N LYS A 41 -31.61 11.84 21.53
CA LYS A 41 -31.29 10.56 20.86
C LYS A 41 -30.50 10.74 19.55
N PHE A 42 -30.66 11.88 18.87
CA PHE A 42 -29.90 12.23 17.67
C PHE A 42 -28.54 12.86 18.00
N GLU A 43 -28.37 13.36 19.22
CA GLU A 43 -27.13 13.90 19.77
C GLU A 43 -26.29 12.85 20.50
N ASN A 44 -26.68 11.57 20.43
CA ASN A 44 -26.06 10.45 21.15
C ASN A 44 -25.95 10.67 22.69
N ARG A 45 -26.92 11.38 23.29
CA ARG A 45 -26.95 11.58 24.75
C ARG A 45 -27.48 10.30 25.42
N ASN A 46 -26.87 9.90 26.54
CA ASN A 46 -27.33 8.72 27.28
C ASN A 46 -28.63 9.02 28.03
N LEU A 47 -29.68 8.22 27.78
CA LEU A 47 -30.99 8.34 28.42
C LEU A 47 -31.05 7.87 29.88
N CYS A 48 -30.11 7.02 30.28
CA CYS A 48 -29.97 6.46 31.62
C CYS A 48 -28.56 5.92 31.82
N ALA A 49 -28.22 5.53 33.05
CA ALA A 49 -26.94 4.90 33.35
C ALA A 49 -26.76 3.50 32.69
N PHE A 50 -27.84 2.89 32.23
CA PHE A 50 -27.88 1.53 31.66
C PHE A 50 -27.76 1.51 30.12
N PHE A 51 -27.29 2.59 29.51
CA PHE A 51 -26.97 2.58 28.09
C PHE A 51 -25.89 3.61 27.84
N ASP A 52 -24.78 3.17 27.26
CA ASP A 52 -23.74 4.06 26.79
C ASP A 52 -23.74 4.05 25.26
N GLY A 53 -24.33 5.09 24.67
CA GLY A 53 -24.42 5.23 23.22
C GLY A 53 -23.06 5.44 22.55
N THR A 54 -22.04 5.92 23.27
CA THR A 54 -20.69 6.03 22.71
C THR A 54 -20.05 4.65 22.63
N TYR A 55 -20.02 3.93 23.75
CA TYR A 55 -19.56 2.54 23.78
C TYR A 55 -20.33 1.66 22.78
N TYR A 56 -21.66 1.80 22.71
CA TYR A 56 -22.47 0.96 21.82
C TYR A 56 -22.14 1.18 20.35
N LEU A 57 -21.83 2.40 19.92
CA LEU A 57 -21.42 2.65 18.53
C LEU A 57 -19.98 2.17 18.28
N GLU A 58 -19.07 2.38 19.23
CA GLU A 58 -17.68 1.91 19.13
C GLU A 58 -17.58 0.38 18.99
N GLN A 59 -18.45 -0.37 19.69
CA GLN A 59 -18.50 -1.83 19.61
C GLN A 59 -19.27 -2.34 18.39
N ASN A 60 -20.00 -1.47 17.68
CA ASN A 60 -20.88 -1.86 16.58
C ASN A 60 -20.69 -0.90 15.39
N PRO A 61 -19.56 -1.01 14.64
CA PRO A 61 -19.24 -0.10 13.53
C PRO A 61 -20.30 -0.07 12.42
N ASP A 62 -21.01 -1.18 12.22
CA ASP A 62 -22.14 -1.27 11.30
C ASP A 62 -23.30 -0.36 11.71
N VAL A 63 -23.54 -0.23 13.01
CA VAL A 63 -24.55 0.68 13.58
C VAL A 63 -24.05 2.12 13.56
N GLU A 64 -22.78 2.36 13.84
CA GLU A 64 -22.16 3.68 13.72
C GLU A 64 -22.35 4.26 12.32
N ALA A 65 -22.04 3.50 11.28
CA ALA A 65 -22.25 3.91 9.90
C ALA A 65 -23.73 4.26 9.59
N ALA A 66 -24.69 3.48 10.12
CA ALA A 66 -26.11 3.75 9.95
C ALA A 66 -26.57 5.03 10.71
N VAL A 67 -25.98 5.31 11.87
CA VAL A 67 -26.22 6.56 12.63
C VAL A 67 -25.63 7.77 11.90
N GLU A 68 -24.42 7.65 11.35
CA GLU A 68 -23.79 8.71 10.55
C GLU A 68 -24.62 9.04 9.29
N GLN A 69 -25.20 8.02 8.66
CA GLN A 69 -26.14 8.18 7.53
C GLN A 69 -27.54 8.66 7.96
N LYS A 70 -27.76 8.91 9.26
CA LYS A 70 -29.04 9.35 9.85
C LYS A 70 -30.21 8.39 9.57
N ILE A 71 -29.91 7.11 9.36
CA ILE A 71 -30.91 6.07 9.10
C ILE A 71 -31.61 5.67 10.41
N ILE A 72 -30.84 5.55 11.49
CA ILE A 72 -31.31 5.15 12.83
C ILE A 72 -30.46 5.86 13.89
N THR A 73 -30.90 5.89 15.15
CA THR A 73 -30.06 6.34 16.28
C THR A 73 -29.50 5.13 17.04
N ALA A 74 -28.42 5.31 17.81
CA ALA A 74 -27.80 4.24 18.60
C ALA A 74 -28.83 3.51 19.49
N ILE A 75 -29.64 4.30 20.22
CA ILE A 75 -30.68 3.76 21.11
C ILE A 75 -31.84 3.13 20.34
N ASP A 76 -32.28 3.73 19.22
CA ASP A 76 -33.35 3.15 18.41
C ASP A 76 -32.91 1.79 17.84
N HIS A 77 -31.66 1.67 17.42
CA HIS A 77 -31.07 0.41 16.96
C HIS A 77 -31.02 -0.63 18.08
N PHE A 78 -30.48 -0.28 19.25
CA PHE A 78 -30.41 -1.20 20.37
C PHE A 78 -31.79 -1.73 20.78
N ILE A 79 -32.79 -0.84 20.85
CA ILE A 79 -34.16 -1.22 21.20
C ILE A 79 -34.80 -2.11 20.14
N ALA A 80 -34.66 -1.78 18.85
CA ALA A 80 -35.32 -2.53 17.78
C ALA A 80 -34.65 -3.89 17.53
N PHE A 81 -33.31 -3.91 17.54
CA PHE A 81 -32.47 -5.00 17.05
C PHE A 81 -31.46 -5.46 18.12
N GLY A 82 -30.61 -4.56 18.62
CA GLY A 82 -29.44 -4.91 19.43
C GLY A 82 -29.72 -5.80 20.65
N GLN A 83 -30.79 -5.50 21.40
CA GLN A 83 -31.18 -6.32 22.57
C GLN A 83 -31.56 -7.77 22.20
N LYS A 84 -31.99 -8.03 20.96
CA LYS A 84 -32.32 -9.37 20.44
C LYS A 84 -31.13 -10.05 19.78
N GLU A 85 -30.26 -9.24 19.18
CA GLU A 85 -28.98 -9.66 18.58
C GLU A 85 -27.90 -9.94 19.62
N GLN A 86 -28.23 -9.86 20.91
CA GLN A 86 -27.30 -10.12 22.02
C GLN A 86 -26.10 -9.15 22.05
N ARG A 87 -26.26 -7.94 21.52
CA ARG A 87 -25.24 -6.88 21.57
C ARG A 87 -25.23 -6.22 22.94
N ASP A 88 -24.04 -5.94 23.46
CA ASP A 88 -23.86 -5.36 24.78
C ASP A 88 -24.02 -3.82 24.76
N PRO A 89 -24.88 -3.22 25.59
CA PRO A 89 -25.13 -1.77 25.60
C PRO A 89 -24.19 -0.95 26.51
N LEU A 90 -23.33 -1.61 27.30
CA LEU A 90 -22.34 -1.01 28.18
C LEU A 90 -21.23 -2.02 28.52
N ALA A 91 -20.04 -1.54 28.90
CA ALA A 91 -18.85 -2.38 29.12
C ALA A 91 -19.01 -3.37 30.29
N GLU A 92 -19.68 -2.96 31.36
CA GLU A 92 -19.90 -3.76 32.58
C GLU A 92 -20.92 -4.89 32.39
N PHE A 93 -21.62 -4.94 31.26
CA PHE A 93 -22.55 -6.02 30.92
C PHE A 93 -21.99 -6.90 29.80
N SER A 94 -22.11 -8.21 29.96
CA SER A 94 -21.82 -9.19 28.90
C SER A 94 -23.00 -10.13 28.77
N THR A 95 -23.68 -10.06 27.63
CA THR A 95 -24.85 -10.91 27.34
C THR A 95 -24.47 -12.38 27.42
N ASN A 96 -23.33 -12.76 26.84
CA ASN A 96 -22.86 -14.14 26.82
C ASN A 96 -22.59 -14.66 28.24
N ASN A 97 -21.82 -13.92 29.04
CA ASN A 97 -21.50 -14.34 30.41
C ASN A 97 -22.74 -14.33 31.32
N TYR A 98 -23.62 -13.33 31.15
CA TYR A 98 -24.86 -13.26 31.91
C TYR A 98 -25.74 -14.48 31.65
N LEU A 99 -25.89 -14.91 30.40
CA LEU A 99 -26.68 -16.11 30.06
C LEU A 99 -26.01 -17.40 30.55
N GLN A 100 -24.69 -17.52 30.43
CA GLN A 100 -23.95 -18.68 30.94
C GLN A 100 -24.09 -18.85 32.46
N GLN A 101 -24.05 -17.75 33.20
CA GLN A 101 -24.18 -17.76 34.67
C GLN A 101 -25.63 -17.95 35.14
N ASN A 102 -26.61 -17.65 34.28
CA ASN A 102 -28.03 -17.63 34.62
C ASN A 102 -28.84 -18.51 33.66
N THR A 103 -28.67 -19.82 33.79
CA THR A 103 -29.28 -20.84 32.90
C THR A 103 -30.82 -20.78 32.84
N ASP A 104 -31.46 -20.30 33.91
CA ASP A 104 -32.90 -20.01 33.94
C ASP A 104 -33.29 -18.89 32.97
N VAL A 105 -32.46 -17.85 32.89
CA VAL A 105 -32.63 -16.72 31.97
C VAL A 105 -32.30 -17.15 30.54
N ASP A 106 -31.23 -17.91 30.32
CA ASP A 106 -30.87 -18.47 29.00
C ASP A 106 -32.02 -19.27 28.39
N THR A 107 -32.69 -20.09 29.21
CA THR A 107 -33.88 -20.84 28.78
C THR A 107 -35.02 -19.91 28.35
N ALA A 108 -35.28 -18.83 29.10
CA ALA A 108 -36.33 -17.86 28.77
C ALA A 108 -36.00 -17.04 27.50
N VAL A 109 -34.73 -16.69 27.29
CA VAL A 109 -34.25 -15.96 26.12
C VAL A 109 -34.32 -16.84 24.86
N LYS A 110 -33.85 -18.09 24.93
CA LYS A 110 -34.00 -19.07 23.84
C LYS A 110 -35.46 -19.36 23.49
N GLY A 111 -36.36 -19.27 24.48
CA GLY A 111 -37.81 -19.35 24.29
C GLY A 111 -38.45 -18.07 23.74
N GLY A 112 -37.70 -17.00 23.51
CA GLY A 112 -38.19 -15.72 22.98
C GLY A 112 -39.08 -14.93 23.96
N MET A 113 -39.05 -15.25 25.25
CA MET A 113 -39.94 -14.63 26.25
C MET A 113 -39.47 -13.23 26.68
N MET A 114 -38.15 -13.02 26.66
CA MET A 114 -37.49 -11.76 27.02
C MET A 114 -36.08 -11.74 26.41
N THR A 115 -35.38 -10.61 26.53
CA THR A 115 -33.94 -10.54 26.22
C THR A 115 -33.11 -10.64 27.50
N ALA A 116 -31.83 -11.03 27.37
CA ALA A 116 -30.92 -11.12 28.52
C ALA A 116 -30.80 -9.76 29.24
N TYR A 117 -30.67 -8.69 28.45
CA TYR A 117 -30.56 -7.33 28.95
C TYR A 117 -31.86 -6.85 29.62
N GLU A 118 -33.03 -7.19 29.05
CA GLU A 118 -34.33 -6.92 29.69
C GLU A 118 -34.43 -7.58 31.06
N HIS A 119 -34.02 -8.85 31.18
CA HIS A 119 -34.03 -9.55 32.46
C HIS A 119 -33.11 -8.86 33.46
N PHE A 120 -31.89 -8.52 33.07
CA PHE A 120 -30.94 -7.88 33.97
C PHE A 120 -31.46 -6.54 34.51
N VAL A 121 -31.95 -5.67 33.62
CA VAL A 121 -32.46 -4.34 34.00
C VAL A 121 -33.69 -4.44 34.90
N LYS A 122 -34.63 -5.36 34.62
CA LYS A 122 -35.89 -5.45 35.39
C LYS A 122 -35.80 -6.31 36.65
N HIS A 123 -34.91 -7.30 36.67
CA HIS A 123 -34.87 -8.34 37.71
C HIS A 123 -33.44 -8.57 38.23
N GLY A 124 -32.50 -8.90 37.34
CA GLY A 124 -31.17 -9.36 37.72
C GLY A 124 -30.40 -8.44 38.66
N GLN A 125 -30.41 -7.12 38.41
CA GLN A 125 -29.73 -6.15 39.27
C GLN A 125 -30.32 -6.06 40.69
N TYR A 126 -31.61 -6.38 40.87
CA TYR A 126 -32.29 -6.38 42.17
C TYR A 126 -32.18 -7.73 42.89
N GLU A 127 -31.89 -8.79 42.14
CA GLU A 127 -31.61 -10.13 42.65
C GLU A 127 -30.15 -10.31 43.09
N GLY A 128 -29.30 -9.29 42.87
CA GLY A 128 -27.88 -9.35 43.18
C GLY A 128 -27.06 -10.18 42.17
N ARG A 129 -27.61 -10.45 40.98
CA ARG A 129 -26.90 -11.18 39.92
C ARG A 129 -25.77 -10.31 39.36
N ASN A 130 -24.66 -10.95 38.96
CA ASN A 130 -23.57 -10.25 38.28
C ASN A 130 -23.98 -9.93 36.83
N PRO A 131 -23.63 -8.75 36.30
CA PRO A 131 -23.93 -8.35 34.91
C PRO A 131 -23.10 -9.09 33.84
N GLY A 132 -22.07 -9.83 34.24
CA GLY A 132 -21.24 -10.64 33.33
C GLY A 132 -20.01 -9.94 32.74
N GLY A 133 -19.88 -8.61 32.89
CA GLY A 133 -18.62 -7.89 32.61
C GLY A 133 -17.65 -7.94 33.79
N ASP A 134 -16.83 -6.89 33.94
CA ASP A 134 -15.80 -6.81 34.99
C ASP A 134 -16.36 -6.53 36.41
N PHE A 135 -17.65 -6.23 36.55
CA PHE A 135 -18.30 -5.88 37.82
C PHE A 135 -18.84 -7.09 38.59
N VAL A 136 -18.48 -7.21 39.89
CA VAL A 136 -18.98 -8.25 40.79
C VAL A 136 -19.85 -7.65 41.90
N THR A 137 -21.15 -7.91 41.85
CA THR A 137 -22.16 -7.29 42.71
C THR A 137 -21.90 -7.49 44.20
N ASN A 138 -21.67 -8.73 44.63
CA ASN A 138 -21.47 -9.05 46.05
C ASN A 138 -20.16 -8.48 46.59
N PHE A 139 -19.09 -8.50 45.78
CA PHE A 139 -17.81 -7.92 46.15
C PHE A 139 -17.94 -6.40 46.31
N TYR A 140 -18.56 -5.72 45.36
CA TYR A 140 -18.77 -4.26 45.42
C TYR A 140 -19.52 -3.85 46.69
N LEU A 141 -20.56 -4.58 47.08
CA LEU A 141 -21.33 -4.28 48.30
C LEU A 141 -20.55 -4.57 49.59
N GLN A 142 -19.70 -5.61 49.60
CA GLN A 142 -18.84 -5.93 50.74
C GLN A 142 -17.77 -4.85 50.96
N GLN A 143 -17.17 -4.34 49.88
CA GLN A 143 -16.15 -3.30 49.97
C GLN A 143 -16.75 -1.91 50.27
N ASN A 144 -18.01 -1.68 49.90
CA ASN A 144 -18.66 -0.36 49.98
C ASN A 144 -19.92 -0.42 50.84
N THR A 145 -19.74 -0.49 52.16
CA THR A 145 -20.84 -0.69 53.13
C THR A 145 -21.90 0.42 53.12
N ASP A 146 -21.51 1.64 52.75
CA ASP A 146 -22.43 2.77 52.54
C ASP A 146 -23.37 2.52 51.35
N VAL A 147 -22.85 1.95 50.26
CA VAL A 147 -23.64 1.54 49.09
C VAL A 147 -24.56 0.38 49.46
N ALA A 148 -24.07 -0.60 50.24
CA ALA A 148 -24.91 -1.71 50.72
C ALA A 148 -26.14 -1.23 51.51
N ASN A 149 -25.99 -0.17 52.31
CA ASN A 149 -27.11 0.46 53.03
C ASN A 149 -28.09 1.16 52.07
N ALA A 150 -27.60 1.85 51.04
CA ALA A 150 -28.42 2.50 50.02
C ALA A 150 -29.22 1.49 49.17
N VAL A 151 -28.58 0.37 48.81
CA VAL A 151 -29.23 -0.75 48.10
C VAL A 151 -30.31 -1.41 48.96
N THR A 152 -30.02 -1.66 50.24
CA THR A 152 -31.01 -2.19 51.20
C THR A 152 -32.21 -1.24 51.36
N SER A 153 -31.95 0.06 51.33
CA SER A 153 -32.97 1.11 51.40
C SER A 153 -33.68 1.36 50.06
N LYS A 154 -33.37 0.58 49.02
CA LYS A 154 -33.93 0.66 47.66
C LYS A 154 -33.77 2.04 47.00
N GLN A 155 -32.72 2.76 47.35
CA GLN A 155 -32.44 4.08 46.76
C GLN A 155 -31.80 3.95 45.37
N LEU A 156 -31.01 2.89 45.16
CA LEU A 156 -30.28 2.57 43.93
C LEU A 156 -29.81 1.10 43.98
N THR A 157 -29.35 0.54 42.86
CA THR A 157 -28.71 -0.80 42.83
C THR A 157 -27.18 -0.70 42.87
N ALA A 158 -26.50 -1.82 43.14
CA ALA A 158 -25.05 -1.87 43.22
C ALA A 158 -24.38 -1.37 41.91
N ILE A 159 -24.82 -1.90 40.78
CA ILE A 159 -24.33 -1.53 39.45
C ILE A 159 -24.70 -0.07 39.10
N GLN A 160 -25.91 0.38 39.47
CA GLN A 160 -26.32 1.77 39.25
C GLN A 160 -25.42 2.75 40.02
N HIS A 161 -25.06 2.43 41.27
CA HIS A 161 -24.10 3.23 42.03
C HIS A 161 -22.75 3.31 41.31
N PHE A 162 -22.25 2.16 40.86
CA PHE A 162 -20.94 2.07 40.24
C PHE A 162 -20.85 2.91 38.97
N LEU A 163 -21.83 2.77 38.07
CA LEU A 163 -21.91 3.51 36.80
C LEU A 163 -22.07 5.03 37.00
N GLN A 164 -22.80 5.46 38.05
CA GLN A 164 -23.04 6.90 38.29
C GLN A 164 -21.94 7.57 39.12
N TYR A 165 -21.39 6.86 40.10
CA TYR A 165 -20.51 7.43 41.13
C TYR A 165 -19.25 6.60 41.33
N GLY A 166 -19.36 5.27 41.43
CA GLY A 166 -18.28 4.40 41.89
C GLY A 166 -16.99 4.48 41.05
N GLN A 167 -17.12 4.59 39.73
CA GLN A 167 -15.96 4.78 38.84
C GLN A 167 -15.22 6.09 39.14
N LYS A 168 -15.96 7.20 39.32
CA LYS A 168 -15.38 8.53 39.62
C LYS A 168 -14.78 8.58 41.04
N GLU A 169 -15.36 7.83 41.96
CA GLU A 169 -14.88 7.72 43.34
C GLU A 169 -13.70 6.76 43.51
N GLY A 170 -13.33 6.00 42.47
CA GLY A 170 -12.25 5.01 42.55
C GLY A 170 -12.57 3.83 43.46
N ARG A 171 -13.82 3.36 43.43
CA ARG A 171 -14.31 2.26 44.28
C ARG A 171 -13.97 0.90 43.66
N MET A 172 -13.36 0.01 44.44
CA MET A 172 -13.07 -1.37 44.00
C MET A 172 -14.37 -2.13 43.70
N HIS A 173 -14.43 -2.75 42.52
CA HIS A 173 -15.66 -3.33 41.97
C HIS A 173 -15.56 -4.78 41.51
N SER A 174 -14.35 -5.33 41.49
CA SER A 174 -14.10 -6.69 41.04
C SER A 174 -13.07 -7.40 41.90
N ASN A 175 -13.28 -8.71 42.06
CA ASN A 175 -12.30 -9.67 42.58
C ASN A 175 -12.11 -10.85 41.61
N ILE A 176 -12.44 -10.67 40.33
CA ILE A 176 -12.20 -11.69 39.31
C ILE A 176 -10.69 -11.84 39.17
N ALA A 177 -10.20 -13.06 39.36
CA ALA A 177 -8.79 -13.37 39.19
C ALA A 177 -8.45 -13.33 37.69
N PRO A 178 -7.47 -12.53 37.25
CA PRO A 178 -7.05 -12.50 35.86
C PRO A 178 -6.40 -13.83 35.44
N GLY A 179 -6.41 -14.18 34.16
CA GLY A 179 -5.63 -15.31 33.65
C GLY A 179 -4.14 -14.99 33.50
N SER A 180 -3.36 -16.01 33.17
CA SER A 180 -1.91 -15.89 32.89
C SER A 180 -1.59 -15.95 31.39
N THR A 181 -2.60 -16.04 30.53
CA THR A 181 -2.50 -16.04 29.06
C THR A 181 -3.37 -14.92 28.48
N LEU A 182 -3.15 -14.51 27.23
CA LEU A 182 -3.95 -13.45 26.61
C LEU A 182 -5.42 -13.86 26.45
N GLU A 183 -5.68 -15.12 26.11
CA GLU A 183 -7.04 -15.68 25.99
C GLU A 183 -7.77 -15.70 27.33
N GLU A 184 -7.07 -15.98 28.43
CA GLU A 184 -7.64 -16.00 29.78
C GLU A 184 -7.59 -14.63 30.48
N SER A 185 -7.14 -13.57 29.80
CA SER A 185 -7.00 -12.25 30.39
C SER A 185 -8.33 -11.72 30.93
N LEU A 186 -8.27 -10.91 32.00
CA LEU A 186 -9.47 -10.23 32.48
C LEU A 186 -9.83 -9.10 31.52
N GLU A 187 -10.85 -9.31 30.71
CA GLU A 187 -11.32 -8.35 29.71
C GLU A 187 -12.12 -7.20 30.37
N ILE A 188 -11.59 -5.99 30.22
CA ILE A 188 -12.21 -4.73 30.69
C ILE A 188 -13.07 -4.11 29.57
N LYS A 189 -12.94 -4.58 28.33
CA LYS A 189 -13.48 -3.98 27.10
C LYS A 189 -12.97 -2.55 26.92
N THR A 190 -13.80 -1.59 26.51
CA THR A 190 -13.39 -0.18 26.40
C THR A 190 -13.04 0.38 27.78
N LEU A 191 -11.77 0.78 27.98
CA LEU A 191 -11.33 1.40 29.23
C LEU A 191 -11.90 2.83 29.34
N THR A 192 -12.95 2.98 30.14
CA THR A 192 -13.57 4.28 30.42
C THR A 192 -13.42 4.67 31.89
N GLY A 193 -12.91 5.87 32.16
CA GLY A 193 -12.72 6.35 33.53
C GLY A 193 -11.67 5.54 34.30
N ASN A 194 -11.83 5.49 35.64
CA ASN A 194 -10.91 4.81 36.54
C ASN A 194 -11.45 3.40 36.88
N ARG A 195 -10.58 2.38 36.78
CA ARG A 195 -10.85 0.98 37.11
C ARG A 195 -9.81 0.49 38.10
N ILE A 196 -10.26 -0.06 39.23
CA ILE A 196 -9.36 -0.53 40.29
C ILE A 196 -9.66 -2.00 40.59
N PHE A 197 -8.64 -2.83 40.40
CA PHE A 197 -8.66 -4.27 40.62
C PHE A 197 -7.78 -4.63 41.81
N SER A 198 -8.15 -5.71 42.52
CA SER A 198 -7.29 -6.37 43.50
C SER A 198 -6.92 -7.76 42.96
N GLY A 199 -5.64 -8.12 43.05
CA GLY A 199 -5.13 -9.42 42.62
C GLY A 199 -3.96 -9.90 43.47
N SER A 200 -3.33 -10.99 43.06
CA SER A 200 -2.11 -11.48 43.72
C SER A 200 -1.31 -12.36 42.78
N VAL A 201 -0.01 -12.11 42.68
CA VAL A 201 0.93 -13.00 41.99
C VAL A 201 1.70 -13.86 43.00
N SER A 202 2.03 -15.09 42.60
CA SER A 202 2.61 -16.12 43.46
C SER A 202 3.49 -17.08 42.66
N GLY A 203 4.29 -17.92 43.33
CA GLY A 203 5.12 -18.90 42.62
C GLY A 203 4.32 -19.92 41.80
N GLU A 204 3.07 -20.21 42.19
CA GLU A 204 2.16 -21.09 41.44
C GLU A 204 1.44 -20.36 40.30
N LYS A 205 1.28 -19.04 40.42
CA LYS A 205 0.63 -18.17 39.44
C LYS A 205 1.39 -16.85 39.34
N PRO A 206 2.49 -16.82 38.57
CA PRO A 206 3.44 -15.72 38.60
C PRO A 206 3.03 -14.54 37.70
N LEU A 207 1.90 -14.63 36.98
CA LEU A 207 1.48 -13.68 35.97
C LEU A 207 -0.04 -13.49 36.01
N ASP A 208 -0.48 -12.23 36.08
CA ASP A 208 -1.86 -11.81 35.94
C ASP A 208 -1.98 -10.84 34.75
N ILE A 209 -2.88 -11.11 33.80
CA ILE A 209 -3.05 -10.32 32.57
C ILE A 209 -4.44 -9.68 32.51
N TYR A 210 -4.48 -8.38 32.28
CA TYR A 210 -5.68 -7.59 32.04
C TYR A 210 -5.68 -7.10 30.60
N SER A 211 -6.80 -7.22 29.88
CA SER A 211 -6.95 -6.69 28.53
C SER A 211 -7.94 -5.53 28.49
N PHE A 212 -7.63 -4.51 27.70
CA PHE A 212 -8.53 -3.37 27.51
C PHE A 212 -8.37 -2.74 26.13
N THR A 213 -9.44 -2.13 25.65
CA THR A 213 -9.50 -1.43 24.36
C THR A 213 -9.58 0.07 24.57
N LEU A 214 -8.91 0.82 23.72
CA LEU A 214 -9.05 2.27 23.59
C LEU A 214 -9.73 2.57 22.25
N SER A 215 -10.82 3.33 22.28
CA SER A 215 -11.50 3.82 21.07
C SER A 215 -10.92 5.15 20.56
N LYS A 216 -10.22 5.87 21.42
CA LYS A 216 -9.62 7.18 21.15
C LYS A 216 -8.22 7.22 21.72
N THR A 217 -7.36 8.04 21.12
CA THR A 217 -6.06 8.33 21.69
C THR A 217 -6.24 8.86 23.11
N SER A 218 -5.59 8.19 24.07
CA SER A 218 -5.83 8.40 25.49
C SER A 218 -4.53 8.39 26.27
N LEU A 219 -4.47 9.20 27.32
CA LEU A 219 -3.40 9.14 28.30
C LEU A 219 -3.79 8.03 29.26
N VAL A 220 -3.05 6.93 29.21
CA VAL A 220 -3.26 5.76 30.05
C VAL A 220 -2.30 5.84 31.22
N ASN A 221 -2.86 5.79 32.42
CA ASN A 221 -2.11 5.72 33.67
C ASN A 221 -2.36 4.36 34.31
N LEU A 222 -1.28 3.67 34.66
CA LEU A 222 -1.29 2.43 35.41
C LEU A 222 -0.57 2.66 36.72
N LYS A 223 -1.13 2.16 37.82
CA LYS A 223 -0.47 2.17 39.12
C LYS A 223 -0.68 0.84 39.82
N LEU A 224 0.41 0.21 40.24
CA LEU A 224 0.41 -0.99 41.07
C LEU A 224 0.81 -0.60 42.50
N ASP A 225 -0.07 -0.80 43.48
CA ASP A 225 0.23 -0.59 44.90
C ASP A 225 -0.27 -1.75 45.78
N GLY A 226 -0.02 -1.67 47.10
CA GLY A 226 -0.46 -2.72 48.03
C GLY A 226 0.39 -3.99 48.07
N LEU A 227 1.60 -3.93 47.50
CA LEU A 227 2.57 -5.03 47.43
C LEU A 227 3.07 -5.45 48.83
N SER A 228 3.19 -6.77 49.05
CA SER A 228 3.86 -7.34 50.24
C SER A 228 5.18 -8.05 49.93
N ALA A 229 5.47 -8.27 48.65
CA ALA A 229 6.74 -8.70 48.08
C ALA A 229 6.86 -8.16 46.64
N ASP A 230 8.01 -8.39 46.00
CA ASP A 230 8.38 -7.77 44.73
C ASP A 230 7.51 -8.23 43.54
N ALA A 231 6.90 -7.26 42.85
CA ALA A 231 6.12 -7.47 41.64
C ALA A 231 6.12 -6.21 40.77
N ASP A 232 6.22 -6.47 39.47
CA ASP A 232 6.38 -5.44 38.45
C ASP A 232 5.13 -5.35 37.56
N ILE A 233 5.08 -4.31 36.75
CA ILE A 233 4.02 -4.14 35.75
C ILE A 233 4.60 -3.71 34.40
N ASN A 234 4.13 -4.33 33.33
CA ASN A 234 4.33 -3.85 31.98
C ASN A 234 2.99 -3.59 31.27
N ILE A 235 3.06 -2.86 30.16
CA ILE A 235 1.98 -2.71 29.22
C ILE A 235 2.46 -3.08 27.82
N ALA A 236 1.67 -3.88 27.13
CA ALA A 236 2.01 -4.44 25.83
C ALA A 236 0.83 -4.37 24.85
N ARG A 237 1.13 -4.56 23.57
CA ARG A 237 0.15 -4.78 22.52
C ARG A 237 0.64 -5.92 21.64
N ASP A 238 -0.15 -6.97 21.54
CA ASP A 238 0.05 -8.05 20.59
C ASP A 238 -0.11 -7.47 19.17
N PHE A 239 1.02 -7.14 18.54
CA PHE A 239 1.02 -6.42 17.26
C PHE A 239 0.88 -7.39 16.10
N ASP A 240 1.40 -8.60 16.28
CA ASP A 240 1.33 -9.60 15.24
C ASP A 240 0.05 -10.46 15.39
N GLU A 241 -0.61 -10.48 16.55
CA GLU A 241 -1.85 -11.20 16.90
C GLU A 241 -1.61 -12.71 17.17
N ASP A 242 -0.43 -13.09 17.70
CA ASP A 242 -0.04 -14.51 17.95
C ASP A 242 -0.51 -15.08 19.28
N GLY A 243 -1.18 -14.27 20.10
CA GLY A 243 -1.68 -14.69 21.40
C GLY A 243 -0.58 -14.75 22.46
N GLU A 244 0.65 -14.35 22.13
CA GLU A 244 1.77 -14.19 23.05
C GLU A 244 2.22 -12.72 23.10
N ILE A 245 3.01 -12.36 24.11
CA ILE A 245 3.65 -11.04 24.18
C ILE A 245 5.16 -11.25 24.12
N ASN A 246 5.77 -10.77 23.04
CA ASN A 246 7.21 -10.80 22.85
C ASN A 246 7.86 -9.49 23.35
N SER A 247 9.18 -9.51 23.59
CA SER A 247 9.91 -8.32 24.07
C SER A 247 9.86 -7.12 23.11
N SER A 248 9.49 -7.33 21.85
CA SER A 248 9.28 -6.25 20.86
C SER A 248 7.89 -5.61 20.92
N GLU A 249 6.96 -6.22 21.66
CA GLU A 249 5.55 -5.86 21.75
C GLU A 249 5.19 -5.23 23.09
N GLU A 250 6.10 -5.34 24.05
CA GLU A 250 6.10 -4.52 25.25
C GLU A 250 6.31 -3.04 24.88
N LEU A 251 5.41 -2.20 25.38
CA LEU A 251 5.41 -0.77 25.12
C LEU A 251 6.18 -0.01 26.20
N ASP A 252 6.02 -0.43 27.46
CA ASP A 252 6.71 0.16 28.63
C ASP A 252 6.56 -0.76 29.86
N ALA A 253 7.47 -0.60 30.82
CA ALA A 253 7.48 -1.36 32.07
C ALA A 253 8.00 -0.55 33.25
N SER A 254 7.53 -0.90 34.45
CA SER A 254 7.98 -0.35 35.73
C SER A 254 8.39 -1.50 36.63
N GLU A 255 9.66 -1.46 37.05
CA GLU A 255 10.37 -2.53 37.77
C GLU A 255 11.04 -1.99 39.06
N GLN A 256 10.29 -1.34 39.96
CA GLN A 256 10.87 -0.83 41.20
C GLN A 256 11.08 -1.95 42.22
N GLU A 257 12.30 -2.03 42.78
CA GLU A 257 12.62 -3.08 43.75
C GLU A 257 11.70 -3.09 45.00
N GLY A 258 11.35 -4.31 45.43
CA GLY A 258 10.70 -4.59 46.71
C GLY A 258 9.21 -4.26 46.75
N THR A 259 8.75 -3.55 47.79
CA THR A 259 7.31 -3.22 47.94
C THR A 259 7.00 -1.79 47.50
N THR A 260 7.85 -1.21 46.66
CA THR A 260 7.64 0.12 46.09
C THR A 260 6.46 0.06 45.13
N ALA A 261 5.69 1.14 44.99
CA ALA A 261 4.57 1.14 44.07
C ALA A 261 5.05 1.37 42.63
N GLU A 262 4.58 0.55 41.68
CA GLU A 262 4.84 0.75 40.26
C GLU A 262 3.91 1.82 39.67
N SER A 263 4.41 2.55 38.67
CA SER A 263 3.60 3.57 37.99
C SER A 263 4.06 3.80 36.55
N LEU A 264 3.10 3.75 35.63
CA LEU A 264 3.30 4.00 34.20
C LEU A 264 2.32 5.07 33.70
N SER A 265 2.77 5.90 32.76
CA SER A 265 1.95 6.95 32.14
C SER A 265 2.31 7.12 30.67
N LEU A 266 1.42 6.72 29.76
CA LEU A 266 1.69 6.63 28.33
C LEU A 266 0.53 7.19 27.49
N ASN A 267 0.89 7.77 26.35
CA ASN A 267 -0.08 8.15 25.32
C ASN A 267 -0.28 6.97 24.36
N LEU A 268 -1.46 6.38 24.39
CA LEU A 268 -1.78 5.21 23.56
C LEU A 268 -2.84 5.57 22.53
N THR A 269 -2.65 5.08 21.31
CA THR A 269 -3.61 5.23 20.20
C THR A 269 -4.77 4.26 20.34
N PRO A 270 -5.83 4.35 19.51
CA PRO A 270 -6.86 3.34 19.50
C PRO A 270 -6.30 1.93 19.23
N GLY A 271 -6.83 0.94 19.94
CA GLY A 271 -6.39 -0.46 19.87
C GLY A 271 -6.63 -1.23 21.16
N THR A 272 -6.30 -2.52 21.13
CA THR A 272 -6.34 -3.42 22.30
C THR A 272 -4.95 -3.51 22.93
N TYR A 273 -4.91 -3.50 24.25
CA TYR A 273 -3.70 -3.45 25.06
C TYR A 273 -3.81 -4.44 26.23
N PHE A 274 -2.65 -4.90 26.69
CA PHE A 274 -2.52 -5.86 27.79
C PHE A 274 -1.66 -5.26 28.89
N ALA A 275 -2.19 -5.16 30.10
CA ALA A 275 -1.42 -4.84 31.30
C ALA A 275 -1.06 -6.14 32.00
N GLN A 276 0.23 -6.44 32.16
CA GLN A 276 0.69 -7.67 32.80
C GLN A 276 1.36 -7.35 34.13
N VAL A 277 0.88 -7.99 35.20
CA VAL A 277 1.48 -7.92 36.54
C VAL A 277 2.22 -9.22 36.76
N TYR A 278 3.52 -9.18 37.03
CA TYR A 278 4.34 -10.39 37.21
C TYR A 278 5.12 -10.40 38.52
N GLN A 279 5.26 -11.60 39.07
CA GLN A 279 6.08 -11.85 40.25
C GLN A 279 7.56 -11.75 39.88
N TYR A 280 8.31 -10.93 40.60
CA TYR A 280 9.75 -10.81 40.42
C TYR A 280 10.54 -11.78 41.32
N GLU A 281 10.17 -11.90 42.60
CA GLU A 281 10.88 -12.75 43.57
C GLU A 281 10.27 -14.17 43.69
N GLU A 282 11.07 -15.19 43.35
CA GLU A 282 10.64 -16.60 43.36
C GLU A 282 10.17 -17.06 44.75
N GLY A 283 8.91 -17.49 44.85
CA GLY A 283 8.33 -18.10 46.06
C GLY A 283 7.71 -17.13 47.08
N GLN A 284 7.69 -15.83 46.81
CA GLN A 284 7.04 -14.83 47.68
C GLN A 284 5.70 -14.36 47.11
N ASN A 285 4.59 -14.73 47.74
CA ASN A 285 3.27 -14.28 47.31
C ASN A 285 3.10 -12.79 47.63
N THR A 286 2.62 -12.02 46.66
CA THR A 286 2.35 -10.58 46.84
C THR A 286 0.94 -10.24 46.36
N PRO A 287 0.05 -9.75 47.23
CA PRO A 287 -1.18 -9.13 46.80
C PRO A 287 -0.87 -7.79 46.15
N TYR A 288 -1.73 -7.33 45.27
CA TYR A 288 -1.61 -6.03 44.66
C TYR A 288 -2.97 -5.39 44.43
N ARG A 289 -2.93 -4.08 44.21
CA ARG A 289 -4.02 -3.25 43.76
C ARG A 289 -3.57 -2.55 42.48
N LEU A 290 -4.24 -2.87 41.38
CA LEU A 290 -3.99 -2.29 40.07
C LEU A 290 -5.04 -1.21 39.78
N ASN A 291 -4.59 0.01 39.56
CA ASN A 291 -5.40 1.12 39.09
C ASN A 291 -5.10 1.38 37.61
N LEU A 292 -6.11 1.27 36.76
CA LEU A 292 -6.09 1.57 35.33
C LEU A 292 -7.00 2.75 35.04
N GLN A 293 -6.45 3.78 34.42
CA GLN A 293 -7.22 4.96 34.01
C GLN A 293 -6.85 5.38 32.60
N ALA A 294 -7.85 5.52 31.73
CA ALA A 294 -7.70 6.19 30.44
C ALA A 294 -8.38 7.55 30.49
N THR A 295 -7.64 8.61 30.14
CA THR A 295 -8.20 9.93 29.88
C THR A 295 -8.10 10.19 28.39
N PRO A 296 -9.21 10.08 27.64
CA PRO A 296 -9.22 10.51 26.25
C PRO A 296 -8.82 11.98 26.20
N PHE A 297 -7.79 12.28 25.42
CA PHE A 297 -7.41 13.65 25.17
C PHE A 297 -7.39 13.86 23.66
N LEU A 298 -7.83 15.04 23.25
CA LEU A 298 -7.48 15.51 21.93
C LEU A 298 -5.98 15.75 21.98
N THR A 299 -5.21 14.87 21.35
CA THR A 299 -3.79 15.07 21.13
C THR A 299 -3.54 16.50 20.66
N PRO A 300 -2.61 17.25 21.29
CA PRO A 300 -2.08 18.48 20.71
C PRO A 300 -1.75 18.20 19.25
N ALA A 301 -2.11 19.13 18.37
CA ALA A 301 -2.16 19.01 16.93
C ALA A 301 -0.83 18.63 16.23
N THR A 302 -0.38 17.40 16.45
CA THR A 302 0.50 16.64 15.56
C THR A 302 -0.27 15.51 14.85
N SER A 303 -1.38 15.03 15.40
CA SER A 303 -2.31 14.11 14.74
C SER A 303 -3.48 14.81 14.03
N LEU A 304 -3.72 16.11 14.26
CA LEU A 304 -4.75 16.87 13.51
C LEU A 304 -4.32 17.21 12.08
N ASN A 305 -3.07 16.95 11.69
CA ASN A 305 -2.67 17.02 10.28
C ASN A 305 -3.08 15.77 9.50
N LYS A 306 -4.01 14.98 10.07
CA LYS A 306 -4.60 13.76 9.52
C LYS A 306 -6.10 13.62 9.75
N SER A 307 -6.89 14.58 10.22
CA SER A 307 -8.36 14.39 10.32
C SER A 307 -9.12 15.54 9.67
N LEU A 308 -10.06 15.18 8.78
CA LEU A 308 -10.94 16.10 8.07
C LEU A 308 -12.30 16.26 8.76
N LYS A 309 -12.54 15.58 9.89
CA LYS A 309 -13.80 15.64 10.64
C LYS A 309 -13.95 17.00 11.34
N GLY A 310 -15.16 17.58 11.30
CA GLY A 310 -15.49 18.85 11.98
C GLY A 310 -15.12 20.12 11.21
N ALA A 311 -14.77 20.01 9.92
CA ALA A 311 -14.49 21.15 9.05
C ALA A 311 -15.67 22.14 8.96
N VAL A 312 -15.37 23.43 9.04
CA VAL A 312 -16.37 24.49 8.86
C VAL A 312 -16.70 24.61 7.38
N SER A 313 -17.97 24.36 7.02
CA SER A 313 -18.43 24.44 5.63
C SER A 313 -18.54 25.88 5.14
N LEU A 314 -17.82 26.20 4.07
CA LEU A 314 -17.87 27.49 3.36
C LEU A 314 -18.85 27.45 2.17
N GLY A 315 -19.25 26.26 1.71
CA GLY A 315 -20.15 26.10 0.57
C GLY A 315 -19.40 26.15 -0.77
N SER A 316 -20.10 26.53 -1.85
CA SER A 316 -19.51 26.64 -3.19
C SER A 316 -18.87 28.02 -3.38
N ILE A 317 -17.61 28.05 -3.81
CA ILE A 317 -16.86 29.29 -4.03
C ILE A 317 -16.90 29.66 -5.51
N GLY A 318 -17.46 30.82 -5.85
CA GLY A 318 -17.58 31.31 -7.23
C GLY A 318 -17.22 32.78 -7.43
N GLY A 319 -16.54 33.37 -6.45
CA GLY A 319 -16.04 34.74 -6.48
C GLY A 319 -14.97 34.92 -5.40
N VAL A 320 -14.90 36.09 -4.77
CA VAL A 320 -13.99 36.37 -3.66
C VAL A 320 -14.75 36.30 -2.34
N ASP A 321 -14.36 35.36 -1.48
CA ASP A 321 -14.88 35.20 -0.12
C ASP A 321 -13.77 35.39 0.91
N THR A 322 -14.04 36.19 1.95
CA THR A 322 -13.06 36.51 3.00
C THR A 322 -13.59 36.14 4.38
N PHE A 323 -12.76 35.46 5.17
CA PHE A 323 -13.06 34.96 6.50
C PHE A 323 -12.02 35.45 7.51
N GLN A 324 -12.44 35.79 8.73
CA GLN A 324 -11.54 36.21 9.80
C GLN A 324 -11.66 35.31 11.02
N GLY A 325 -10.56 35.12 11.75
CA GLY A 325 -10.54 34.30 12.95
C GLY A 325 -9.29 34.44 13.80
N THR A 326 -9.18 33.58 14.81
CA THR A 326 -8.00 33.48 15.68
C THR A 326 -7.57 32.01 15.84
N LEU A 327 -6.27 31.79 15.91
CA LEU A 327 -5.61 30.54 16.29
C LEU A 327 -4.90 30.78 17.62
N ASN A 328 -5.00 29.86 18.57
CA ASN A 328 -4.36 30.03 19.89
C ASN A 328 -3.94 28.69 20.48
N LYS A 329 -3.25 28.69 21.63
CA LYS A 329 -2.77 27.44 22.27
C LYS A 329 -3.87 26.43 22.62
N VAL A 330 -5.13 26.86 22.75
CA VAL A 330 -6.29 25.98 23.03
C VAL A 330 -6.92 25.48 21.73
N ALA A 331 -6.87 26.26 20.65
CA ALA A 331 -7.34 25.92 19.32
C ALA A 331 -6.26 26.30 18.28
N PRO A 332 -5.16 25.53 18.17
CA PRO A 332 -4.01 25.90 17.35
C PRO A 332 -4.26 25.66 15.86
N VAL A 333 -5.36 25.01 15.51
CA VAL A 333 -5.71 24.63 14.13
C VAL A 333 -7.15 25.00 13.82
N LYS A 334 -7.41 25.41 12.58
CA LYS A 334 -8.75 25.61 12.02
C LYS A 334 -8.87 24.87 10.69
N LEU A 335 -9.98 24.15 10.51
CA LEU A 335 -10.25 23.40 9.29
C LEU A 335 -11.53 23.93 8.63
N TYR A 336 -11.46 24.17 7.33
CA TYR A 336 -12.57 24.58 6.47
C TYR A 336 -12.82 23.54 5.38
N ASN A 337 -14.04 23.45 4.86
CA ASN A 337 -14.34 22.73 3.63
C ASN A 337 -15.10 23.64 2.65
N PHE A 338 -14.91 23.41 1.36
CA PHE A 338 -15.60 24.13 0.29
C PHE A 338 -15.71 23.27 -0.96
N SER A 339 -16.52 23.71 -1.92
CA SER A 339 -16.60 23.07 -3.25
C SER A 339 -16.31 24.06 -4.38
N LEU A 340 -15.66 23.56 -5.42
CA LEU A 340 -15.63 24.18 -6.73
C LEU A 340 -16.66 23.47 -7.62
N ASP A 341 -17.59 24.23 -8.18
CA ASP A 341 -18.69 23.76 -9.03
C ASP A 341 -18.24 23.39 -10.45
N GLU A 342 -17.10 23.90 -10.90
CA GLU A 342 -16.46 23.57 -12.18
C GLU A 342 -14.94 23.73 -12.07
N ASN A 343 -14.19 23.26 -13.07
CA ASN A 343 -12.75 23.51 -13.13
C ASN A 343 -12.50 25.00 -13.39
N ARG A 344 -11.76 25.68 -12.51
CA ARG A 344 -11.50 27.13 -12.64
C ARG A 344 -10.19 27.52 -11.97
N ASP A 345 -9.69 28.70 -12.32
CA ASP A 345 -8.59 29.28 -11.57
C ASP A 345 -9.02 29.51 -10.13
N PHE A 346 -8.12 29.19 -9.21
CA PHE A 346 -8.42 29.21 -7.79
C PHE A 346 -7.20 29.67 -7.04
N SER A 347 -7.38 30.70 -6.22
CA SER A 347 -6.37 31.17 -5.29
C SER A 347 -6.94 31.22 -3.90
N LEU A 348 -6.09 30.91 -2.92
CA LEU A 348 -6.37 31.20 -1.52
C LEU A 348 -5.13 31.77 -0.86
N TRP A 349 -5.34 32.69 0.08
CA TRP A 349 -4.24 33.22 0.85
C TRP A 349 -4.62 33.51 2.30
N LEU A 350 -3.61 33.37 3.15
CA LEU A 350 -3.67 33.69 4.57
C LEU A 350 -2.88 34.98 4.83
N GLU A 351 -3.54 36.00 5.33
CA GLU A 351 -2.97 37.32 5.62
C GLU A 351 -3.44 37.87 6.98
N ASP A 352 -3.00 39.09 7.32
CA ASP A 352 -3.27 39.75 8.60
C ASP A 352 -2.88 38.93 9.86
N VAL A 353 -1.85 38.08 9.74
CA VAL A 353 -1.39 37.25 10.86
C VAL A 353 -0.49 38.03 11.82
N SER A 354 -0.81 38.04 13.12
CA SER A 354 0.06 38.65 14.16
C SER A 354 1.24 37.78 14.59
N ALA A 355 1.27 36.51 14.19
CA ALA A 355 2.38 35.57 14.38
C ALA A 355 2.31 34.48 13.30
N ASN A 356 3.41 33.76 13.06
CA ASN A 356 3.51 32.81 11.96
C ASN A 356 2.42 31.73 12.02
N ALA A 357 1.78 31.48 10.89
CA ALA A 357 0.80 30.41 10.71
C ALA A 357 0.96 29.76 9.33
N SER A 358 0.61 28.48 9.21
CA SER A 358 0.61 27.76 7.92
C SER A 358 -0.79 27.59 7.38
N ILE A 359 -0.91 27.55 6.05
CA ILE A 359 -2.10 27.23 5.28
C ILE A 359 -1.80 25.99 4.43
N GLN A 360 -2.74 25.04 4.36
CA GLN A 360 -2.66 23.87 3.48
C GLN A 360 -3.97 23.69 2.73
N LEU A 361 -3.90 23.36 1.43
CA LEU A 361 -5.03 22.92 0.63
C LEU A 361 -5.02 21.39 0.52
N ILE A 362 -6.16 20.76 0.73
CA ILE A 362 -6.29 19.30 0.86
C ILE A 362 -7.48 18.79 0.05
N ARG A 363 -7.35 17.59 -0.55
CA ARG A 363 -8.44 16.83 -1.17
C ARG A 363 -8.40 15.36 -0.73
N ASP A 364 -9.50 14.94 -0.11
CA ASP A 364 -9.73 13.58 0.43
C ASP A 364 -10.07 12.62 -0.72
N PHE A 365 -9.08 11.89 -1.24
CA PHE A 365 -9.24 11.07 -2.43
C PHE A 365 -9.87 9.71 -2.12
N ASN A 366 -9.54 9.14 -0.97
CA ASN A 366 -10.06 7.84 -0.53
C ASN A 366 -11.34 7.98 0.33
N ASN A 367 -11.77 9.22 0.59
CA ASN A 367 -12.97 9.59 1.33
C ASN A 367 -13.00 9.05 2.77
N ASN A 368 -11.82 8.77 3.36
CA ASN A 368 -11.69 8.22 4.71
C ASN A 368 -11.75 9.30 5.81
N LYS A 369 -11.84 10.59 5.42
CA LYS A 369 -11.85 11.76 6.31
C LYS A 369 -10.59 11.87 7.18
N ILE A 370 -9.48 11.32 6.69
CA ILE A 370 -8.17 11.35 7.31
C ILE A 370 -7.20 11.96 6.29
N ILE A 371 -6.50 13.05 6.63
CA ILE A 371 -5.53 13.67 5.71
C ILE A 371 -4.36 12.71 5.53
N ASP A 372 -4.28 12.08 4.38
CA ASP A 372 -3.15 11.26 3.98
C ASP A 372 -2.06 12.12 3.31
N LYS A 373 -0.83 11.61 3.28
CA LYS A 373 0.33 12.38 2.80
C LYS A 373 0.18 12.80 1.32
N ASN A 374 -0.56 12.02 0.54
CA ASN A 374 -0.88 12.26 -0.87
C ASN A 374 -2.13 13.15 -1.07
N GLU A 375 -2.79 13.60 -0.01
CA GLU A 375 -4.02 14.39 -0.08
C GLU A 375 -3.78 15.88 0.15
N VAL A 376 -2.62 16.26 0.69
CA VAL A 376 -2.18 17.65 0.77
C VAL A 376 -1.71 18.09 -0.63
N ILE A 377 -2.48 18.98 -1.26
CA ILE A 377 -2.20 19.50 -2.61
C ILE A 377 -1.06 20.51 -2.55
N ASP A 378 -1.13 21.48 -1.63
CA ASP A 378 -0.06 22.46 -1.42
C ASP A 378 -0.11 23.03 0.02
N ALA A 379 1.02 23.53 0.50
CA ALA A 379 1.20 24.11 1.82
C ALA A 379 2.12 25.34 1.79
N LYS A 380 1.75 26.40 2.51
CA LYS A 380 2.49 27.66 2.61
C LYS A 380 2.47 28.22 4.03
N THR A 381 3.40 29.13 4.32
CA THR A 381 3.51 29.80 5.63
C THR A 381 3.27 31.30 5.46
N ALA A 382 2.35 31.86 6.24
CA ALA A 382 2.12 33.29 6.39
C ALA A 382 2.90 33.85 7.58
N THR A 383 3.44 35.04 7.43
CA THR A 383 4.09 35.84 8.47
C THR A 383 3.46 37.23 8.52
N SER A 384 3.81 38.05 9.53
CA SER A 384 3.26 39.41 9.64
C SER A 384 3.57 40.32 8.44
N ASP A 385 4.61 40.00 7.67
CA ASP A 385 5.09 40.81 6.55
C ASP A 385 4.86 40.14 5.19
N SER A 386 4.35 38.91 5.15
CA SER A 386 4.19 38.14 3.92
C SER A 386 2.99 37.18 4.00
N PRO A 387 2.00 37.28 3.11
CA PRO A 387 0.87 36.37 3.09
C PRO A 387 1.30 34.97 2.60
N GLY A 388 0.66 33.94 3.13
CA GLY A 388 0.81 32.58 2.63
C GLY A 388 -0.15 32.36 1.47
N VAL A 389 0.34 32.39 0.23
CA VAL A 389 -0.48 32.34 -1.00
C VAL A 389 -0.34 30.98 -1.70
N ILE A 390 -1.47 30.34 -1.98
CA ILE A 390 -1.59 29.13 -2.79
C ILE A 390 -2.47 29.48 -3.99
N SER A 391 -1.99 29.21 -5.20
CA SER A 391 -2.68 29.53 -6.44
C SER A 391 -2.54 28.40 -7.44
N PHE A 392 -3.64 28.06 -8.10
CA PHE A 392 -3.72 27.06 -9.14
C PHE A 392 -4.41 27.64 -10.37
N ASN A 393 -3.86 27.32 -11.53
CA ASN A 393 -4.54 27.50 -12.79
C ASN A 393 -5.40 26.24 -13.02
N ARG A 394 -6.70 26.41 -13.28
CA ARG A 394 -7.65 25.30 -13.52
C ARG A 394 -7.71 24.23 -12.43
N GLN A 395 -7.88 24.62 -11.17
CA GLN A 395 -8.16 23.67 -10.09
C GLN A 395 -9.44 22.87 -10.40
N GLU A 396 -9.40 21.55 -10.28
CA GLU A 396 -10.52 20.67 -10.62
C GLU A 396 -11.78 20.98 -9.80
N ALA A 397 -12.95 20.77 -10.39
CA ALA A 397 -14.22 20.73 -9.69
C ALA A 397 -14.17 19.64 -8.60
N GLY A 398 -14.75 19.92 -7.44
CA GLY A 398 -14.77 18.96 -6.35
C GLY A 398 -14.78 19.59 -4.97
N SER A 399 -14.72 18.71 -3.96
CA SER A 399 -14.68 19.10 -2.55
C SER A 399 -13.24 19.21 -2.06
N TYR A 400 -12.95 20.31 -1.39
CA TYR A 400 -11.63 20.65 -0.88
C TYR A 400 -11.69 21.04 0.58
N PHE A 401 -10.55 20.97 1.24
CA PHE A 401 -10.37 21.39 2.63
C PHE A 401 -9.20 22.36 2.76
N VAL A 402 -9.33 23.32 3.67
CA VAL A 402 -8.26 24.27 4.03
C VAL A 402 -7.90 24.09 5.50
N LEU A 403 -6.65 23.77 5.78
CA LEU A 403 -6.11 23.61 7.12
C LEU A 403 -5.21 24.81 7.47
N LEU A 404 -5.59 25.55 8.53
CA LEU A 404 -4.79 26.62 9.09
C LEU A 404 -4.17 26.18 10.42
N GLN A 405 -2.87 26.39 10.64
CA GLN A 405 -2.20 25.98 11.88
C GLN A 405 -1.25 27.07 12.41
N SER A 406 -1.32 27.39 13.70
CA SER A 406 -0.39 28.32 14.34
C SER A 406 0.94 27.66 14.65
N GLN A 407 2.04 28.41 14.49
CA GLN A 407 3.40 27.92 14.75
C GLN A 407 3.83 28.19 16.20
N GLY A 408 2.95 27.88 17.16
CA GLY A 408 3.24 27.92 18.60
C GLY A 408 2.86 29.21 19.35
N ASN A 409 2.52 30.28 18.64
CA ASN A 409 2.03 31.54 19.22
C ASN A 409 0.58 31.81 18.82
N ASP A 410 -0.16 32.54 19.65
CA ASP A 410 -1.52 32.97 19.33
C ASP A 410 -1.48 33.98 18.18
N THR A 411 -2.38 33.84 17.22
CA THR A 411 -2.46 34.74 16.06
C THR A 411 -3.89 34.98 15.59
N ASN A 412 -4.19 36.20 15.14
CA ASN A 412 -5.36 36.48 14.31
C ASN A 412 -5.05 36.11 12.86
N TYR A 413 -6.07 35.92 12.02
CA TYR A 413 -5.87 35.74 10.59
C TYR A 413 -7.05 36.24 9.77
N GLN A 414 -6.77 36.52 8.51
CA GLN A 414 -7.73 36.68 7.43
C GLN A 414 -7.43 35.63 6.35
N LEU A 415 -8.40 34.78 6.05
CA LEU A 415 -8.36 33.78 4.98
C LEU A 415 -9.23 34.28 3.83
N THR A 416 -8.65 34.46 2.65
CA THR A 416 -9.40 34.83 1.45
C THR A 416 -9.31 33.71 0.42
N LEU A 417 -10.44 33.34 -0.16
CA LEU A 417 -10.56 32.41 -1.28
C LEU A 417 -11.09 33.19 -2.47
N GLU A 418 -10.42 33.08 -3.60
CA GLU A 418 -10.81 33.71 -4.86
C GLU A 418 -10.93 32.62 -5.93
N ALA A 419 -12.15 32.45 -6.43
CA ALA A 419 -12.47 31.61 -7.57
C ALA A 419 -13.22 32.49 -8.57
N PRO A 420 -12.51 33.33 -9.34
CA PRO A 420 -13.15 34.27 -10.24
C PRO A 420 -13.95 33.46 -11.27
N GLY A 421 -15.26 33.71 -11.34
CA GLY A 421 -16.16 32.94 -12.19
C GLY A 421 -15.68 32.89 -13.65
N SER A 422 -16.14 31.88 -14.39
CA SER A 422 -15.81 31.60 -15.79
C SER A 422 -16.21 32.74 -16.75
N SER A 423 -15.63 33.93 -16.62
CA SER A 423 -15.80 34.99 -17.60
C SER A 423 -14.79 34.77 -18.72
N SER A 424 -15.34 34.31 -19.83
CA SER A 424 -14.73 33.98 -21.12
C SER A 424 -14.24 32.54 -21.25
N THR A 425 -14.90 31.84 -22.18
CA THR A 425 -14.51 30.58 -22.78
C THR A 425 -13.01 30.51 -23.03
N GLY A 426 -12.37 29.53 -22.41
CA GLY A 426 -11.01 29.15 -22.72
C GLY A 426 -10.75 27.80 -22.07
N GLU A 427 -11.14 26.72 -22.75
CA GLU A 427 -10.16 25.64 -22.91
C GLU A 427 -8.80 26.34 -23.09
N GLU A 428 -7.80 26.12 -22.23
CA GLU A 428 -6.47 26.01 -22.81
C GLU A 428 -6.55 24.70 -23.61
N THR A 429 -7.22 24.78 -24.76
CA THR A 429 -6.73 24.09 -25.93
C THR A 429 -5.33 24.65 -26.05
N ILE A 430 -4.32 23.88 -25.64
CA ILE A 430 -3.03 24.08 -26.28
C ILE A 430 -3.37 24.00 -27.76
N GLU A 431 -3.30 25.13 -28.45
CA GLU A 431 -3.80 25.20 -29.82
C GLU A 431 -2.97 24.19 -30.62
N LEU A 432 -3.67 23.24 -31.24
CA LEU A 432 -2.99 22.24 -32.05
C LEU A 432 -2.43 22.96 -33.26
N ILE A 433 -1.15 22.74 -33.54
CA ILE A 433 -0.55 23.15 -34.80
C ILE A 433 -0.01 21.91 -35.48
N GLY A 434 -0.52 21.62 -36.67
CA GLY A 434 -0.06 20.50 -37.48
C GLY A 434 1.35 20.73 -38.01
N SER A 435 1.90 19.72 -38.68
CA SER A 435 3.28 19.74 -39.18
C SER A 435 3.51 20.59 -40.45
N HIS A 436 2.48 21.25 -40.98
CA HIS A 436 2.47 22.11 -42.18
C HIS A 436 1.43 23.24 -42.09
N GLU A 437 1.44 23.97 -40.99
CA GLU A 437 0.37 24.91 -40.67
C GLU A 437 0.93 26.31 -40.40
N THR A 438 0.17 27.32 -40.81
CA THR A 438 0.44 28.73 -40.51
C THR A 438 -0.65 29.26 -39.62
N VAL A 439 -0.26 29.78 -38.46
CA VAL A 439 -1.17 30.38 -37.47
C VAL A 439 -0.83 31.86 -37.33
N GLU A 440 -1.85 32.71 -37.32
CA GLU A 440 -1.73 34.12 -36.93
C GLU A 440 -2.25 34.28 -35.50
N GLY A 441 -1.46 34.91 -34.64
CA GLY A 441 -1.77 35.09 -33.22
C GLY A 441 -1.39 36.46 -32.70
N ASN A 442 -1.68 36.73 -31.43
CA ASN A 442 -1.33 37.99 -30.78
C ASN A 442 -0.89 37.76 -29.34
N LEU A 443 0.37 38.09 -29.04
CA LEU A 443 0.96 37.97 -27.71
C LEU A 443 0.59 39.18 -26.85
N SER A 444 0.03 38.95 -25.66
CA SER A 444 -0.54 39.95 -24.77
C SER A 444 0.06 39.86 -23.35
N LEU A 445 0.00 40.95 -22.56
CA LEU A 445 0.51 40.95 -21.18
C LEU A 445 -0.34 40.12 -20.21
N GLY A 446 -1.55 39.72 -20.63
CA GLY A 446 -2.42 38.83 -19.86
C GLY A 446 -2.18 37.34 -20.14
N ASP A 447 -1.29 37.02 -21.09
CA ASP A 447 -0.98 35.64 -21.46
C ASP A 447 -0.02 35.02 -20.44
N THR A 448 0.01 33.69 -20.40
CA THR A 448 0.72 32.89 -19.40
C THR A 448 2.22 33.27 -19.32
N PRO A 449 2.77 33.54 -18.12
CA PRO A 449 4.19 33.85 -17.97
C PRO A 449 5.07 32.69 -18.44
N ASN A 450 6.11 32.99 -19.21
CA ASN A 450 7.03 31.97 -19.72
C ASN A 450 7.76 31.28 -18.54
N PRO A 451 7.59 29.95 -18.35
CA PRO A 451 8.25 29.20 -17.27
C PRO A 451 9.79 29.29 -17.27
N LEU A 452 10.42 29.47 -18.43
CA LEU A 452 11.87 29.60 -18.57
C LEU A 452 12.35 31.05 -18.42
N ASN A 453 11.44 32.01 -18.59
CA ASN A 453 11.68 33.44 -18.36
C ASN A 453 10.40 34.13 -17.84
N PRO A 454 10.12 34.09 -16.54
CA PRO A 454 8.83 34.54 -15.98
C PRO A 454 8.52 36.03 -16.18
N SER A 455 9.49 36.81 -16.68
CA SER A 455 9.33 38.23 -17.00
C SER A 455 8.76 38.47 -18.41
N SER A 456 8.43 37.44 -19.17
CA SER A 456 7.87 37.55 -20.53
C SER A 456 6.58 36.72 -20.66
N PRO A 457 5.54 37.22 -21.36
CA PRO A 457 4.35 36.44 -21.68
C PRO A 457 4.65 35.39 -22.75
N SER A 458 3.89 34.30 -22.76
CA SER A 458 4.02 33.22 -23.74
C SER A 458 2.69 32.58 -24.13
N ILE A 459 2.63 32.02 -25.34
CA ILE A 459 1.54 31.19 -25.85
C ILE A 459 2.12 29.85 -26.31
N ASP A 460 1.48 28.76 -25.90
CA ASP A 460 1.93 27.39 -26.19
C ASP A 460 1.03 26.72 -27.24
N TYR A 461 1.66 26.10 -28.23
CA TYR A 461 1.02 25.30 -29.29
C TYR A 461 1.48 23.84 -29.19
N LEU A 462 0.55 22.88 -29.27
CA LEU A 462 0.90 21.46 -29.25
C LEU A 462 1.17 21.04 -30.69
N LEU A 463 2.41 20.65 -30.96
CA LEU A 463 2.78 20.19 -32.29
C LEU A 463 2.21 18.79 -32.51
N THR A 464 1.37 18.67 -33.53
CA THR A 464 0.69 17.43 -33.91
C THR A 464 1.15 16.98 -35.31
N ASP A 465 0.87 15.72 -35.66
CA ASP A 465 1.20 15.13 -36.96
C ASP A 465 2.69 15.13 -37.30
N VAL A 466 3.56 15.02 -36.29
CA VAL A 466 5.01 14.83 -36.44
C VAL A 466 5.43 13.43 -36.03
N VAL A 467 6.36 12.84 -36.77
CA VAL A 467 6.88 11.49 -36.51
C VAL A 467 8.34 11.53 -36.10
N ALA A 468 8.79 10.52 -35.34
CA ALA A 468 10.18 10.42 -34.94
C ALA A 468 11.12 10.41 -36.15
N ASN A 469 12.26 11.10 -36.03
CA ASN A 469 13.25 11.28 -37.10
C ASN A 469 12.80 12.13 -38.31
N GLN A 470 11.64 12.80 -38.24
CA GLN A 470 11.24 13.81 -39.21
C GLN A 470 11.96 15.14 -38.95
N SER A 471 12.30 15.89 -40.00
CA SER A 471 12.80 17.27 -39.81
C SER A 471 11.62 18.23 -39.74
N VAL A 472 11.51 18.94 -38.61
CA VAL A 472 10.49 19.98 -38.40
C VAL A 472 11.18 21.34 -38.43
N THR A 473 10.70 22.24 -39.28
CA THR A 473 11.13 23.65 -39.29
C THR A 473 10.01 24.55 -38.84
N ILE A 474 10.32 25.46 -37.92
CA ILE A 474 9.36 26.39 -37.31
C ILE A 474 9.86 27.82 -37.52
N ASN A 475 9.02 28.68 -38.06
CA ASN A 475 9.30 30.10 -38.27
C ASN A 475 8.29 30.95 -37.49
N LEU A 476 8.78 31.96 -36.79
CA LEU A 476 7.97 32.92 -36.04
C LEU A 476 8.35 34.33 -36.48
N THR A 477 7.38 35.10 -36.97
CA THR A 477 7.60 36.47 -37.43
C THR A 477 6.69 37.48 -36.73
N SER A 478 7.24 38.63 -36.34
CA SER A 478 6.49 39.77 -35.80
C SER A 478 7.15 41.10 -36.20
N SER A 479 6.33 42.09 -36.52
CA SER A 479 6.80 43.47 -36.73
C SER A 479 6.62 44.37 -35.50
N GLN A 480 6.05 43.83 -34.41
CA GLN A 480 5.62 44.62 -33.24
C GLN A 480 6.46 44.34 -31.99
N PHE A 481 7.10 43.17 -31.90
CA PHE A 481 7.99 42.80 -30.81
C PHE A 481 9.16 41.95 -31.31
N ASP A 482 10.20 41.85 -30.49
CA ASP A 482 11.35 40.99 -30.75
C ASP A 482 11.00 39.54 -30.39
N THR A 483 10.92 38.67 -31.39
CA THR A 483 10.38 37.32 -31.22
C THR A 483 11.39 36.41 -30.53
N ALA A 484 10.91 35.45 -29.74
CA ALA A 484 11.69 34.33 -29.28
C ALA A 484 10.84 33.06 -29.36
N LEU A 485 11.45 31.97 -29.82
CA LEU A 485 10.78 30.72 -30.09
C LEU A 485 11.47 29.59 -29.31
N GLN A 486 10.69 28.79 -28.60
CA GLN A 486 11.17 27.66 -27.82
C GLN A 486 10.41 26.39 -28.18
N VAL A 487 11.09 25.25 -28.20
CA VAL A 487 10.48 23.92 -28.28
C VAL A 487 10.80 23.20 -26.98
N VAL A 488 9.76 22.73 -26.29
CA VAL A 488 9.90 21.98 -25.06
C VAL A 488 9.19 20.63 -25.18
N THR A 489 9.61 19.64 -24.39
CA THR A 489 8.85 18.41 -24.23
C THR A 489 7.56 18.69 -23.47
N ARG A 490 6.45 18.04 -23.85
CA ARG A 490 5.15 18.22 -23.20
C ARG A 490 5.15 17.74 -21.75
N ASP A 491 5.72 16.56 -21.51
CA ASP A 491 5.59 15.89 -20.20
C ASP A 491 6.57 16.42 -19.15
N THR A 492 7.78 16.81 -19.56
CA THR A 492 8.84 17.24 -18.64
C THR A 492 9.15 18.73 -18.71
N GLY A 493 8.66 19.45 -19.73
CA GLY A 493 8.98 20.86 -19.95
C GLY A 493 10.46 21.11 -20.28
N GLU A 494 11.21 20.08 -20.67
CA GLU A 494 12.62 20.16 -21.01
C GLU A 494 12.81 20.96 -22.30
N LEU A 495 13.72 21.94 -22.28
CA LEU A 495 14.02 22.76 -23.45
C LEU A 495 14.84 21.97 -24.48
N ILE A 496 14.25 21.74 -25.65
CA ILE A 496 14.83 20.99 -26.77
C ILE A 496 15.60 21.92 -27.71
N ALA A 497 15.02 23.07 -28.03
CA ALA A 497 15.63 24.06 -28.91
C ALA A 497 15.06 25.45 -28.60
N GLU A 498 15.89 26.48 -28.72
CA GLU A 498 15.45 27.88 -28.70
C GLU A 498 16.18 28.69 -29.77
N ASN A 499 15.48 29.69 -30.31
CA ASN A 499 16.11 30.73 -31.12
C ASN A 499 15.32 32.04 -31.01
N ASP A 500 16.04 33.17 -30.96
CA ASP A 500 15.49 34.53 -30.87
C ASP A 500 15.78 35.37 -32.12
N ASN A 501 16.59 34.90 -33.08
CA ASN A 501 16.94 35.66 -34.28
C ASN A 501 17.16 34.77 -35.52
N LEU A 502 16.56 35.15 -36.65
CA LEU A 502 16.67 34.48 -37.95
C LEU A 502 18.02 34.77 -38.61
N ALA A 503 18.58 35.96 -38.34
CA ALA A 503 19.91 36.41 -38.74
C ALA A 503 20.32 37.65 -37.91
N PRO A 504 21.62 38.00 -37.80
CA PRO A 504 22.06 39.20 -37.10
C PRO A 504 21.38 40.47 -37.63
N GLY A 505 20.60 41.14 -36.78
CA GLY A 505 19.81 42.34 -37.14
C GLY A 505 18.37 42.06 -37.62
N ASN A 506 17.90 40.81 -37.55
CA ASN A 506 16.52 40.41 -37.84
C ASN A 506 15.88 39.80 -36.58
N THR A 507 14.85 40.47 -36.08
CA THR A 507 14.11 40.16 -34.83
C THR A 507 13.05 39.06 -34.97
N ASN A 508 12.97 38.40 -36.13
CA ASN A 508 12.13 37.21 -36.34
C ASN A 508 12.91 35.96 -35.94
N SER A 509 12.24 34.88 -35.53
CA SER A 509 12.87 33.65 -35.04
C SER A 509 12.61 32.48 -35.97
N ALA A 510 13.57 31.56 -36.10
CA ALA A 510 13.31 30.26 -36.72
C ALA A 510 14.19 29.17 -36.14
N LEU A 511 13.66 27.97 -35.98
CA LEU A 511 14.42 26.83 -35.50
C LEU A 511 14.06 25.57 -36.27
N SER A 512 14.91 24.55 -36.17
CA SER A 512 14.60 23.22 -36.67
C SER A 512 15.01 22.20 -35.63
N PHE A 513 14.20 21.16 -35.49
CA PHE A 513 14.48 20.05 -34.57
C PHE A 513 13.99 18.73 -35.15
N THR A 514 14.35 17.64 -34.49
CA THR A 514 14.00 16.28 -34.87
C THR A 514 13.26 15.62 -33.71
N PRO A 515 11.95 15.32 -33.87
CA PRO A 515 11.16 14.62 -32.86
C PRO A 515 11.75 13.24 -32.52
N LYS A 516 11.68 12.86 -31.25
CA LYS A 516 12.07 11.55 -30.72
C LYS A 516 10.85 10.66 -30.54
N VAL A 517 11.10 9.36 -30.46
CA VAL A 517 10.05 8.34 -30.27
C VAL A 517 9.35 8.56 -28.94
N GLY A 518 8.02 8.63 -28.96
CA GLY A 518 7.18 8.69 -27.76
C GLY A 518 7.22 10.02 -26.99
N GLU A 519 7.76 11.08 -27.59
CA GLU A 519 7.77 12.43 -26.99
C GLU A 519 6.82 13.36 -27.75
N ASP A 520 5.95 14.03 -27.00
CA ASP A 520 5.14 15.15 -27.50
C ASP A 520 5.91 16.48 -27.31
N TYR A 521 5.69 17.43 -28.22
CA TYR A 521 6.41 18.71 -28.22
C TYR A 521 5.46 19.92 -28.18
N ILE A 522 5.80 20.89 -27.35
CA ILE A 522 5.15 22.20 -27.29
C ILE A 522 6.03 23.22 -28.00
N ILE A 523 5.44 23.97 -28.93
CA ILE A 523 6.02 25.16 -29.54
C ILE A 523 5.57 26.37 -28.73
N ARG A 524 6.51 27.02 -28.07
CA ARG A 524 6.26 28.21 -27.24
C ARG A 524 6.66 29.48 -27.98
N VAL A 525 5.69 30.35 -28.19
CA VAL A 525 5.86 31.70 -28.73
C VAL A 525 6.03 32.67 -27.57
N THR A 526 7.15 33.41 -27.54
CA THR A 526 7.47 34.38 -26.49
C THR A 526 8.22 35.58 -27.09
N SER A 527 8.57 36.58 -26.27
CA SER A 527 9.38 37.73 -26.69
C SER A 527 10.76 37.75 -26.03
N PHE A 528 11.78 38.25 -26.73
CA PHE A 528 13.11 38.48 -26.18
C PHE A 528 13.24 39.83 -25.43
N ALA A 529 12.40 40.82 -25.78
CA ALA A 529 12.49 42.20 -25.29
C ALA A 529 11.91 42.42 -23.86
N PRO A 530 12.27 43.52 -23.16
CA PRO A 530 11.69 43.87 -21.85
C PRO A 530 10.16 44.02 -21.89
N VAL A 531 9.48 43.76 -20.77
CA VAL A 531 7.99 43.76 -20.57
C VAL A 531 7.21 44.86 -21.30
N ALA A 532 7.78 46.06 -21.47
CA ALA A 532 7.12 47.16 -22.16
C ALA A 532 6.99 46.98 -23.69
N ASN A 533 7.81 46.10 -24.28
CA ASN A 533 7.91 45.84 -25.73
C ASN A 533 7.67 44.36 -26.08
N SER A 534 7.01 43.59 -25.20
CA SER A 534 6.87 42.13 -25.26
C SER A 534 5.55 41.63 -25.88
N THR A 535 4.80 42.48 -26.58
CA THR A 535 3.44 42.16 -27.05
C THR A 535 3.18 42.63 -28.46
N GLY A 536 2.24 41.97 -29.14
CA GLY A 536 1.81 42.31 -30.49
C GLY A 536 1.45 41.10 -31.34
N SER A 537 1.01 41.35 -32.57
CA SER A 537 0.63 40.30 -33.53
C SER A 537 1.84 39.53 -34.06
N PHE A 538 1.72 38.23 -34.25
CA PHE A 538 2.74 37.36 -34.85
C PHE A 538 2.15 36.38 -35.86
N THR A 539 3.02 35.81 -36.69
CA THR A 539 2.73 34.68 -37.57
C THR A 539 3.68 33.53 -37.24
N LEU A 540 3.13 32.37 -36.89
CA LEU A 540 3.85 31.12 -36.64
C LEU A 540 3.64 30.18 -37.82
N THR A 541 4.68 29.50 -38.31
CA THR A 541 4.55 28.55 -39.42
C THR A 541 5.42 27.32 -39.19
N THR A 542 4.81 26.13 -39.25
CA THR A 542 5.46 24.83 -39.21
C THR A 542 5.56 24.23 -40.62
N ASN A 543 6.65 23.53 -40.92
CA ASN A 543 6.79 22.73 -42.13
C ASN A 543 7.54 21.43 -41.82
N THR A 544 7.21 20.36 -42.53
CA THR A 544 7.92 19.09 -42.45
C THR A 544 8.19 18.48 -43.83
N THR A 545 8.97 17.42 -43.91
CA THR A 545 9.03 16.56 -45.09
C THR A 545 8.05 15.42 -44.87
N SER A 546 6.94 15.34 -45.63
CA SER A 546 5.86 14.36 -45.35
C SER A 546 6.20 12.96 -45.89
N PRO A 547 6.12 11.87 -45.08
CA PRO A 547 6.52 10.53 -45.50
C PRO A 547 5.41 9.62 -46.06
N ILE A 548 4.10 9.91 -45.87
CA ILE A 548 3.00 9.02 -46.32
C ILE A 548 2.42 9.48 -47.67
N VAL A 549 2.42 8.60 -48.67
CA VAL A 549 1.97 8.91 -50.04
C VAL A 549 0.51 8.49 -50.33
N GLY A 550 -0.15 7.76 -49.42
CA GLY A 550 -1.58 7.42 -49.52
C GLY A 550 -2.07 6.40 -48.49
N ASN A 551 -3.33 5.95 -48.63
CA ASN A 551 -3.94 4.91 -47.79
C ASN A 551 -4.08 3.57 -48.55
N LEU A 552 -3.74 2.46 -47.88
CA LEU A 552 -4.05 1.10 -48.31
C LEU A 552 -5.22 0.57 -47.46
N VAL A 553 -6.39 0.35 -48.06
CA VAL A 553 -7.59 -0.07 -47.32
C VAL A 553 -7.81 -1.57 -47.45
N PHE A 554 -7.96 -2.28 -46.33
CA PHE A 554 -8.20 -3.72 -46.30
C PHE A 554 -9.48 -4.12 -47.05
N GLY A 555 -9.37 -5.18 -47.88
CA GLY A 555 -10.50 -5.73 -48.63
C GLY A 555 -10.89 -4.94 -49.88
N GLN A 556 -10.18 -3.85 -50.21
CA GLN A 556 -10.37 -3.07 -51.44
C GLN A 556 -9.50 -3.58 -52.59
N PRO A 557 -9.83 -3.24 -53.86
CA PRO A 557 -9.00 -3.57 -55.02
C PRO A 557 -7.57 -3.04 -54.88
N ALA A 558 -6.61 -3.67 -55.56
CA ALA A 558 -5.22 -3.24 -55.56
C ALA A 558 -5.06 -1.80 -56.06
N ILE A 559 -4.18 -1.04 -55.40
CA ILE A 559 -3.79 0.30 -55.83
C ILE A 559 -2.61 0.22 -56.81
N ASN A 560 -2.52 1.18 -57.73
CA ASN A 560 -1.36 1.34 -58.62
C ASN A 560 -0.48 2.47 -58.08
N GLY A 561 0.81 2.21 -57.88
CA GLY A 561 1.80 3.18 -57.44
C GLY A 561 3.02 3.20 -58.37
N LYS A 562 3.94 4.15 -58.13
CA LYS A 562 5.17 4.28 -58.92
C LYS A 562 6.28 4.90 -58.08
N LEU A 563 7.38 4.17 -57.91
CA LEU A 563 8.62 4.72 -57.34
C LEU A 563 9.28 5.65 -58.36
N VAL A 564 9.64 6.87 -57.95
CA VAL A 564 10.30 7.90 -58.75
C VAL A 564 11.54 8.46 -58.03
N ALA A 565 12.47 9.03 -58.79
CA ALA A 565 13.77 9.49 -58.26
C ALA A 565 13.71 10.59 -57.18
N THR A 566 12.53 11.17 -56.95
CA THR A 566 12.29 12.21 -55.96
C THR A 566 11.71 11.70 -54.64
N ASP A 567 11.35 10.41 -54.54
CA ASP A 567 10.79 9.89 -53.27
C ASP A 567 11.88 9.71 -52.22
N LEU A 568 11.48 9.50 -50.97
CA LEU A 568 12.37 9.47 -49.82
C LEU A 568 13.39 8.34 -49.94
N ILE A 569 14.66 8.64 -49.62
CA ILE A 569 15.72 7.63 -49.57
C ILE A 569 15.86 7.15 -48.12
N ARG A 570 15.70 5.85 -47.90
CA ARG A 570 15.88 5.22 -46.59
C ARG A 570 16.82 4.02 -46.71
N SER A 571 17.54 3.74 -45.63
CA SER A 571 18.34 2.52 -45.51
C SER A 571 17.42 1.36 -45.11
N THR A 572 17.54 0.21 -45.79
CA THR A 572 16.86 -1.01 -45.36
C THR A 572 17.47 -1.53 -44.04
N PRO A 573 16.73 -2.31 -43.22
CA PRO A 573 17.23 -2.89 -41.97
C PRO A 573 18.50 -3.73 -42.11
N ALA A 574 18.73 -4.33 -43.30
CA ALA A 574 19.95 -5.06 -43.64
C ALA A 574 21.20 -4.16 -43.80
N GLY A 575 21.04 -2.83 -43.89
CA GLY A 575 22.14 -1.87 -43.92
C GLY A 575 22.94 -1.81 -45.22
N GLU A 576 22.51 -2.52 -46.28
CA GLU A 576 23.29 -2.66 -47.52
C GLU A 576 22.87 -1.72 -48.66
N SER A 577 21.66 -1.14 -48.65
CA SER A 577 21.09 -0.37 -49.78
C SER A 577 20.37 0.94 -49.37
N GLN A 578 20.51 2.00 -50.19
CA GLN A 578 19.85 3.30 -50.05
C GLN A 578 18.67 3.39 -51.02
N ASN A 579 17.52 2.85 -50.61
CA ASN A 579 16.40 2.67 -51.51
C ASN A 579 15.39 3.81 -51.44
N ILE A 580 14.71 4.04 -52.56
CA ILE A 580 13.63 5.02 -52.71
C ILE A 580 12.35 4.35 -52.19
N THR A 581 11.58 5.03 -51.34
CA THR A 581 10.45 4.43 -50.62
C THR A 581 9.16 5.22 -50.77
N ASP A 582 8.05 4.49 -50.94
CA ASP A 582 6.68 4.98 -50.80
C ASP A 582 6.02 4.35 -49.56
N ASP A 583 5.52 5.15 -48.62
CA ASP A 583 4.83 4.65 -47.41
C ASP A 583 3.30 4.84 -47.52
N TYR A 584 2.53 3.78 -47.28
CA TYR A 584 1.06 3.80 -47.24
C TYR A 584 0.52 3.50 -45.85
N LEU A 585 -0.50 4.25 -45.39
CA LEU A 585 -1.20 3.93 -44.15
C LEU A 585 -2.18 2.78 -44.37
N LEU A 586 -2.02 1.67 -43.63
CA LEU A 586 -2.95 0.54 -43.69
C LEU A 586 -4.16 0.78 -42.78
N THR A 587 -5.35 0.71 -43.37
CA THR A 587 -6.63 1.04 -42.70
C THR A 587 -7.68 -0.03 -42.94
N GLY A 588 -8.72 -0.09 -42.10
CA GLY A 588 -9.84 -1.02 -42.24
C GLY A 588 -9.59 -2.44 -41.69
N ILE A 589 -8.66 -2.58 -40.75
CA ILE A 589 -8.30 -3.84 -40.08
C ILE A 589 -8.66 -3.78 -38.58
N ASN A 590 -9.02 -4.91 -37.97
CA ASN A 590 -9.30 -5.03 -36.53
C ASN A 590 -8.22 -5.88 -35.82
N ALA A 591 -8.01 -5.67 -34.52
CA ALA A 591 -7.09 -6.49 -33.73
C ALA A 591 -7.48 -7.99 -33.77
N GLY A 592 -6.49 -8.87 -33.89
CA GLY A 592 -6.66 -10.31 -34.09
C GLY A 592 -6.94 -10.73 -35.54
N GLN A 593 -7.16 -9.79 -36.46
CA GLN A 593 -7.43 -10.10 -37.86
C GLN A 593 -6.16 -10.49 -38.61
N GLN A 594 -6.16 -11.64 -39.30
CA GLN A 594 -5.08 -12.00 -40.22
C GLN A 594 -5.21 -11.22 -41.53
N VAL A 595 -4.15 -10.50 -41.89
CA VAL A 595 -4.07 -9.64 -43.07
C VAL A 595 -2.94 -10.14 -43.96
N LYS A 596 -3.24 -10.29 -45.25
CA LYS A 596 -2.27 -10.62 -46.30
C LYS A 596 -2.07 -9.41 -47.21
N ILE A 597 -0.85 -8.92 -47.30
CA ILE A 597 -0.43 -7.82 -48.17
C ILE A 597 0.34 -8.40 -49.36
N ASN A 598 0.00 -7.98 -50.58
CA ASN A 598 0.76 -8.34 -51.80
C ASN A 598 1.27 -7.07 -52.48
N LEU A 599 2.56 -7.07 -52.79
CA LEU A 599 3.23 -6.08 -53.62
C LEU A 599 3.70 -6.76 -54.90
N ASN A 600 3.32 -6.24 -56.08
CA ASN A 600 3.74 -6.81 -57.35
C ASN A 600 4.31 -5.74 -58.30
N SER A 601 5.42 -6.05 -58.96
CA SER A 601 5.96 -5.25 -60.07
C SER A 601 6.51 -6.15 -61.19
N THR A 602 6.31 -5.73 -62.43
CA THR A 602 6.99 -6.32 -63.59
C THR A 602 8.27 -5.56 -63.97
N GLU A 603 8.52 -4.42 -63.33
CA GLU A 603 9.59 -3.48 -63.70
C GLU A 603 10.80 -3.56 -62.76
N PHE A 604 10.59 -4.00 -61.51
CA PHE A 604 11.66 -4.14 -60.53
C PHE A 604 11.40 -5.28 -59.55
N ASP A 605 12.44 -5.68 -58.84
CA ASP A 605 12.42 -6.66 -57.76
C ASP A 605 11.89 -6.01 -56.48
N THR A 606 10.74 -6.45 -55.99
CA THR A 606 10.01 -5.71 -54.96
C THR A 606 10.54 -6.01 -53.56
N TYR A 607 10.45 -5.04 -52.64
CA TYR A 607 10.75 -5.23 -51.22
C TYR A 607 9.68 -4.54 -50.38
N LEU A 608 9.10 -5.27 -49.44
CA LEU A 608 7.94 -4.84 -48.67
C LEU A 608 8.25 -4.85 -47.17
N GLU A 609 8.02 -3.72 -46.50
CA GLU A 609 8.15 -3.58 -45.04
C GLU A 609 6.77 -3.24 -44.42
N LEU A 610 6.47 -3.88 -43.29
CA LEU A 610 5.38 -3.51 -42.39
C LEU A 610 5.98 -2.81 -41.18
N VAL A 611 5.61 -1.55 -40.98
CA VAL A 611 6.23 -0.67 -39.99
C VAL A 611 5.21 -0.23 -38.97
N ASN A 612 5.57 -0.26 -37.69
CA ASN A 612 4.79 0.39 -36.64
C ASN A 612 4.86 1.90 -36.86
N ARG A 613 3.72 2.55 -37.11
CA ARG A 613 3.66 3.98 -37.42
C ARG A 613 4.20 4.85 -36.27
N VAL A 614 3.96 4.43 -35.02
CA VAL A 614 4.29 5.21 -33.82
C VAL A 614 5.76 5.03 -33.45
N THR A 615 6.27 3.81 -33.47
CA THR A 615 7.65 3.51 -33.04
C THR A 615 8.67 3.56 -34.18
N GLY A 616 8.23 3.47 -35.44
CA GLY A 616 9.08 3.34 -36.62
C GLY A 616 9.74 1.97 -36.78
N GLU A 617 9.42 1.01 -35.91
CA GLU A 617 9.94 -0.36 -35.93
C GLU A 617 9.43 -1.14 -37.14
N VAL A 618 10.32 -1.82 -37.86
CA VAL A 618 9.94 -2.78 -38.90
C VAL A 618 9.46 -4.06 -38.21
N ILE A 619 8.14 -4.28 -38.25
CA ILE A 619 7.44 -5.41 -37.64
C ILE A 619 7.66 -6.68 -38.45
N ALA A 620 7.64 -6.56 -39.78
CA ALA A 620 7.86 -7.66 -40.71
C ALA A 620 8.35 -7.12 -42.04
N GLU A 621 9.16 -7.89 -42.74
CA GLU A 621 9.64 -7.56 -44.09
C GLU A 621 9.69 -8.81 -44.96
N ASN A 622 9.53 -8.64 -46.26
CA ASN A 622 9.70 -9.70 -47.25
C ASN A 622 10.04 -9.11 -48.62
N ASP A 623 10.95 -9.76 -49.34
CA ASP A 623 11.33 -9.45 -50.72
C ASP A 623 10.66 -10.41 -51.73
N ASP A 624 10.57 -11.71 -51.43
CA ASP A 624 10.02 -12.72 -52.35
C ASP A 624 8.84 -13.55 -51.79
N ILE A 625 7.79 -13.77 -52.58
CA ILE A 625 6.62 -14.60 -52.24
C ILE A 625 6.94 -16.11 -52.25
N SER A 626 8.03 -16.52 -52.90
CA SER A 626 8.53 -17.90 -52.88
C SER A 626 10.02 -17.98 -53.23
N ASN A 627 10.69 -19.04 -52.82
CA ASN A 627 12.06 -19.41 -53.20
C ASN A 627 12.23 -19.88 -54.67
N THR A 628 11.27 -19.55 -55.55
CA THR A 628 11.35 -19.72 -57.00
C THR A 628 11.41 -18.34 -57.68
N SER A 629 11.55 -18.26 -59.00
CA SER A 629 11.85 -17.04 -59.77
C SER A 629 10.81 -15.89 -59.74
N ASP A 630 9.92 -15.85 -58.74
CA ASP A 630 8.88 -14.84 -58.55
C ASP A 630 9.36 -13.76 -57.58
N ARG A 631 9.66 -12.58 -58.13
CA ARG A 631 10.29 -11.42 -57.48
C ARG A 631 9.29 -10.44 -56.82
N ASN A 632 8.09 -10.93 -56.52
CA ASN A 632 7.02 -10.16 -55.93
C ASN A 632 6.94 -10.45 -54.43
N SER A 633 6.72 -9.44 -53.59
CA SER A 633 6.71 -9.60 -52.13
C SER A 633 5.30 -9.86 -51.55
N GLN A 634 5.24 -10.66 -50.49
CA GLN A 634 4.01 -10.89 -49.73
C GLN A 634 4.26 -10.91 -48.22
N LEU A 635 3.42 -10.24 -47.44
CA LEU A 635 3.42 -10.34 -45.98
C LEU A 635 2.09 -10.87 -45.46
N ILE A 636 2.15 -11.77 -44.48
CA ILE A 636 0.99 -12.23 -43.72
C ILE A 636 1.26 -11.92 -42.26
N PHE A 637 0.38 -11.14 -41.63
CA PHE A 637 0.50 -10.80 -40.22
C PHE A 637 -0.86 -10.82 -39.53
N THR A 638 -0.85 -10.93 -38.20
CA THR A 638 -2.04 -10.75 -37.37
C THR A 638 -2.00 -9.34 -36.79
N ALA A 639 -3.02 -8.53 -37.04
CA ALA A 639 -3.10 -7.16 -36.53
C ALA A 639 -3.17 -7.17 -34.99
N GLN A 640 -2.32 -6.37 -34.34
CA GLN A 640 -2.24 -6.24 -32.88
C GLN A 640 -3.05 -5.01 -32.44
N ALA A 641 -3.60 -5.06 -31.23
CA ALA A 641 -4.37 -3.95 -30.68
C ALA A 641 -3.46 -2.73 -30.43
N GLY A 642 -3.94 -1.53 -30.76
CA GLY A 642 -3.22 -0.28 -30.50
C GLY A 642 -2.06 0.04 -31.44
N ILE A 643 -1.80 -0.78 -32.46
CA ILE A 643 -0.77 -0.51 -33.47
C ILE A 643 -1.41 0.06 -34.74
N GLU A 644 -0.93 1.22 -35.16
CA GLU A 644 -1.18 1.76 -36.51
C GLU A 644 -0.07 1.30 -37.46
N TYR A 645 -0.44 0.76 -38.62
CA TYR A 645 0.49 0.11 -39.53
C TYR A 645 0.78 0.98 -40.76
N VAL A 646 2.07 1.13 -41.07
CA VAL A 646 2.56 1.67 -42.34
C VAL A 646 3.08 0.53 -43.20
N VAL A 647 2.66 0.49 -44.47
CA VAL A 647 3.12 -0.45 -45.48
C VAL A 647 4.08 0.30 -46.39
N ARG A 648 5.36 0.00 -46.27
CA ARG A 648 6.42 0.65 -47.04
C ARG A 648 6.79 -0.20 -48.24
N VAL A 649 6.72 0.43 -49.41
CA VAL A 649 7.07 -0.14 -50.70
C VAL A 649 8.45 0.37 -51.10
N THR A 650 9.34 -0.55 -51.46
CA THR A 650 10.64 -0.22 -52.03
C THR A 650 11.11 -1.30 -53.01
N SER A 651 12.30 -1.13 -53.58
CA SER A 651 12.95 -2.12 -54.44
C SER A 651 14.05 -2.84 -53.68
N PHE A 652 14.32 -4.10 -54.00
CA PHE A 652 15.47 -4.83 -53.47
C PHE A 652 16.78 -4.13 -53.90
N ASP A 653 16.87 -3.78 -55.19
CA ASP A 653 18.01 -3.07 -55.78
C ASP A 653 18.02 -1.55 -55.49
N ASP A 654 19.21 -0.97 -55.41
CA ASP A 654 19.46 0.45 -55.11
C ASP A 654 18.77 1.42 -56.08
N LYS A 655 17.89 2.27 -55.53
CA LYS A 655 17.31 3.46 -56.19
C LYS A 655 16.56 3.16 -57.49
N VAL A 656 15.94 1.97 -57.58
CA VAL A 656 15.17 1.59 -58.75
C VAL A 656 13.81 2.31 -58.76
N THR A 657 13.40 2.72 -59.95
CA THR A 657 12.12 3.40 -60.21
C THR A 657 11.26 2.51 -61.09
N GLY A 658 9.95 2.50 -60.90
CA GLY A 658 9.06 1.66 -61.69
C GLY A 658 7.64 1.59 -61.12
N ASN A 659 6.70 1.10 -61.93
CA ASN A 659 5.31 0.94 -61.52
C ASN A 659 5.12 -0.33 -60.68
N TYR A 660 4.18 -0.29 -59.73
CA TYR A 660 3.81 -1.45 -58.91
C TYR A 660 2.31 -1.47 -58.58
N THR A 661 1.85 -2.62 -58.08
CA THR A 661 0.50 -2.79 -57.53
C THR A 661 0.57 -3.28 -56.09
N LEU A 662 -0.28 -2.75 -55.21
CA LEU A 662 -0.29 -3.05 -53.76
C LEU A 662 -1.72 -3.37 -53.30
N SER A 663 -1.92 -4.43 -52.50
CA SER A 663 -3.25 -4.84 -51.99
C SER A 663 -3.19 -5.48 -50.60
N ALA A 664 -4.30 -5.40 -49.84
CA ALA A 664 -4.47 -6.04 -48.52
C ALA A 664 -5.79 -6.85 -48.45
N SER A 665 -5.75 -8.12 -48.04
CA SER A 665 -6.89 -9.06 -48.09
C SER A 665 -6.85 -10.18 -47.03
N ALA A 666 -7.94 -10.93 -46.87
CA ALA A 666 -8.03 -12.09 -45.96
C ALA A 666 -7.35 -13.36 -46.52
N LEU A 667 -7.03 -14.33 -45.64
CA LEU A 667 -6.56 -15.67 -46.02
C LEU A 667 -7.75 -16.56 -46.45
N SER A 668 -7.62 -17.30 -47.56
CA SER A 668 -8.67 -18.21 -48.03
C SER A 668 -8.68 -19.53 -47.24
N SER A 669 -9.78 -19.86 -46.56
CA SER A 669 -9.91 -21.08 -45.77
C SER A 669 -10.11 -22.33 -46.63
N GLN A 670 -9.25 -23.35 -46.48
CA GLN A 670 -9.59 -24.74 -46.79
C GLN A 670 -9.54 -25.56 -45.51
N VAL A 671 -10.69 -26.10 -45.10
CA VAL A 671 -10.83 -26.99 -43.93
C VAL A 671 -11.05 -28.41 -44.42
N SER A 672 -10.15 -29.32 -44.03
CA SER A 672 -10.32 -30.78 -44.15
C SER A 672 -10.56 -31.37 -42.76
N VAL A 673 -11.71 -32.01 -42.60
CA VAL A 673 -12.19 -32.74 -41.41
C VAL A 673 -11.53 -34.12 -41.33
N LEU A 674 -11.18 -34.59 -40.12
CA LEU A 674 -11.11 -35.99 -39.62
C LEU A 674 -10.39 -35.95 -38.25
N GLY A 675 -10.80 -36.56 -37.14
CA GLY A 675 -11.94 -37.40 -36.79
C GLY A 675 -12.00 -37.54 -35.25
N SER A 676 -13.22 -37.69 -34.73
CA SER A 676 -13.53 -37.72 -33.30
C SER A 676 -13.33 -39.11 -32.69
N SER A 677 -12.72 -39.18 -31.50
CA SER A 677 -12.85 -40.28 -30.55
C SER A 677 -13.37 -39.72 -29.22
N GLN A 678 -14.68 -39.83 -29.00
CA GLN A 678 -15.37 -39.37 -27.80
C GLN A 678 -15.36 -40.47 -26.73
N VAL A 679 -14.91 -40.12 -25.52
CA VAL A 679 -15.34 -40.75 -24.27
C VAL A 679 -16.05 -39.66 -23.46
N SER A 680 -17.24 -40.01 -22.98
CA SER A 680 -18.32 -39.13 -22.57
C SER A 680 -18.21 -38.54 -21.16
N VAL A 681 -18.30 -37.20 -21.02
CA VAL A 681 -18.92 -36.50 -19.86
C VAL A 681 -19.68 -35.21 -20.26
N PRO A 682 -20.62 -35.16 -21.24
CA PRO A 682 -21.13 -33.86 -21.74
C PRO A 682 -22.15 -33.12 -20.86
N ASN A 683 -22.69 -33.71 -19.78
CA ASN A 683 -23.85 -33.10 -19.11
C ASN A 683 -23.52 -32.05 -18.03
N ALA A 684 -22.40 -32.16 -17.31
CA ALA A 684 -22.12 -31.24 -16.21
C ALA A 684 -21.68 -29.85 -16.70
N PHE A 685 -20.76 -29.79 -17.67
CA PHE A 685 -20.30 -28.52 -18.24
C PHE A 685 -21.39 -27.80 -19.06
N ALA A 686 -22.17 -28.55 -19.86
CA ALA A 686 -23.30 -27.97 -20.57
C ALA A 686 -24.37 -27.40 -19.62
N ASN A 687 -24.64 -28.09 -18.50
CA ASN A 687 -25.52 -27.58 -17.44
C ASN A 687 -24.92 -26.34 -16.75
N PHE A 688 -23.61 -26.37 -16.44
CA PHE A 688 -22.90 -25.23 -15.87
C PHE A 688 -23.03 -23.96 -16.74
N LEU A 689 -22.83 -24.09 -18.06
CA LEU A 689 -23.00 -23.00 -19.01
C LEU A 689 -24.43 -22.43 -19.04
N THR A 690 -25.44 -23.12 -18.49
CA THR A 690 -26.79 -22.54 -18.33
C THR A 690 -26.86 -21.50 -17.21
N TYR A 691 -25.94 -21.52 -16.25
CA TYR A 691 -25.85 -20.52 -15.18
C TYR A 691 -25.13 -19.25 -15.64
N ILE A 692 -24.25 -19.33 -16.64
CA ILE A 692 -23.63 -18.19 -17.29
C ILE A 692 -24.63 -17.50 -18.24
N LYS A 693 -24.93 -16.23 -17.98
CA LYS A 693 -26.02 -15.45 -18.59
C LYS A 693 -25.56 -14.40 -19.60
N ALA A 694 -24.44 -13.73 -19.33
CA ALA A 694 -23.79 -12.78 -20.21
C ALA A 694 -23.33 -13.51 -21.49
N PRO A 695 -23.87 -13.18 -22.68
CA PRO A 695 -23.57 -13.90 -23.93
C PRO A 695 -22.07 -13.94 -24.25
N GLU A 696 -21.39 -12.82 -24.01
CA GLU A 696 -19.96 -12.63 -24.19
C GLU A 696 -19.14 -13.53 -23.27
N VAL A 697 -19.40 -13.53 -21.96
CA VAL A 697 -18.74 -14.42 -20.98
C VAL A 697 -19.03 -15.89 -21.28
N LYS A 698 -20.28 -16.20 -21.63
CA LYS A 698 -20.70 -17.56 -21.97
C LYS A 698 -19.97 -18.12 -23.18
N ASN A 699 -19.82 -17.32 -24.23
CA ASN A 699 -19.14 -17.75 -25.45
C ASN A 699 -17.68 -18.08 -25.18
N ILE A 700 -16.97 -17.20 -24.47
CA ILE A 700 -15.54 -17.39 -24.19
C ILE A 700 -15.31 -18.56 -23.21
N VAL A 701 -16.10 -18.66 -22.13
CA VAL A 701 -16.03 -19.78 -21.17
C VAL A 701 -16.34 -21.12 -21.84
N SER A 702 -17.29 -21.16 -22.78
CA SER A 702 -17.63 -22.39 -23.52
C SER A 702 -16.48 -22.97 -24.35
N THR A 703 -15.46 -22.15 -24.62
CA THR A 703 -14.26 -22.56 -25.35
C THR A 703 -13.12 -22.86 -24.39
N HIS A 704 -12.81 -21.95 -23.46
CA HIS A 704 -11.63 -22.08 -22.60
C HIS A 704 -11.77 -23.15 -21.52
N ALA A 705 -12.95 -23.33 -20.93
CA ALA A 705 -13.16 -24.36 -19.91
C ALA A 705 -13.59 -25.73 -20.49
N ALA A 706 -13.59 -25.88 -21.82
CA ALA A 706 -14.13 -27.06 -22.49
C ALA A 706 -13.26 -28.31 -22.34
N ASP A 707 -11.97 -28.14 -22.08
CA ASP A 707 -11.01 -29.22 -21.83
C ASP A 707 -11.04 -29.71 -20.37
N GLY A 708 -11.84 -29.06 -19.51
CA GLY A 708 -11.98 -29.38 -18.09
C GLY A 708 -11.00 -28.64 -17.18
N GLU A 709 -10.20 -27.73 -17.71
CA GLU A 709 -9.31 -26.85 -16.96
C GLU A 709 -9.63 -25.39 -17.30
N LEU A 710 -9.39 -24.48 -16.36
CA LEU A 710 -9.42 -23.04 -16.63
C LEU A 710 -8.17 -22.41 -16.05
N ASN A 711 -7.22 -22.12 -16.94
CA ASN A 711 -5.89 -21.65 -16.56
C ASN A 711 -5.84 -20.12 -16.47
N ARG A 712 -4.68 -19.61 -16.07
CA ARG A 712 -4.44 -18.17 -15.86
C ARG A 712 -4.68 -17.33 -17.11
N ASN A 713 -4.19 -17.77 -18.27
CA ASN A 713 -4.26 -17.00 -19.51
C ASN A 713 -5.69 -16.93 -20.02
N GLU A 714 -6.43 -18.03 -19.88
CA GLU A 714 -7.85 -18.07 -20.20
C GLU A 714 -8.69 -17.18 -19.29
N MET A 715 -8.37 -17.12 -17.98
CA MET A 715 -9.02 -16.17 -17.07
C MET A 715 -8.74 -14.71 -17.48
N LEU A 716 -7.53 -14.38 -17.92
CA LEU A 716 -7.19 -13.05 -18.43
C LEU A 716 -7.96 -12.72 -19.72
N GLU A 717 -8.18 -13.70 -20.59
CA GLU A 717 -9.01 -13.52 -21.79
C GLU A 717 -10.49 -13.31 -21.45
N ILE A 718 -11.00 -14.02 -20.43
CA ILE A 718 -12.35 -13.81 -19.90
C ILE A 718 -12.51 -12.39 -19.33
N TYR A 719 -11.54 -11.88 -18.57
CA TYR A 719 -11.59 -10.51 -18.05
C TYR A 719 -11.60 -9.46 -19.17
N LYS A 720 -10.75 -9.61 -20.19
CA LYS A 720 -10.76 -8.73 -21.37
C LYS A 720 -12.12 -8.72 -22.08
N GLN A 721 -12.82 -9.86 -22.07
CA GLN A 721 -14.14 -9.94 -22.68
C GLN A 721 -15.22 -9.22 -21.85
N VAL A 722 -15.09 -9.23 -20.53
CA VAL A 722 -15.95 -8.48 -19.60
C VAL A 722 -15.69 -6.96 -19.68
N GLU A 723 -14.51 -6.55 -20.10
CA GLU A 723 -14.17 -5.12 -20.28
C GLU A 723 -14.65 -4.53 -21.62
N ALA A 724 -15.17 -5.37 -22.52
CA ALA A 724 -15.35 -5.03 -23.93
C ALA A 724 -16.35 -3.88 -24.20
N ASP A 725 -17.29 -3.63 -23.30
CA ASP A 725 -18.27 -2.55 -23.39
C ASP A 725 -17.94 -1.32 -22.52
N ASN A 726 -16.73 -1.29 -21.94
CA ASN A 726 -16.19 -0.29 -21.01
C ASN A 726 -16.80 -0.27 -19.60
N THR A 727 -17.82 -1.09 -19.28
CA THR A 727 -18.42 -1.11 -17.93
C THR A 727 -18.89 -2.50 -17.53
N ILE A 728 -18.51 -2.96 -16.34
CA ILE A 728 -18.92 -4.27 -15.84
C ILE A 728 -20.43 -4.30 -15.59
N SER A 729 -21.18 -5.09 -16.34
CA SER A 729 -22.62 -5.26 -16.15
C SER A 729 -22.94 -6.14 -14.93
N GLN A 730 -24.19 -6.09 -14.47
CA GLN A 730 -24.64 -6.99 -13.39
C GLN A 730 -24.54 -8.47 -13.79
N LEU A 731 -24.81 -8.80 -15.06
CA LEU A 731 -24.75 -10.18 -15.54
C LEU A 731 -23.30 -10.70 -15.59
N GLU A 732 -22.35 -9.87 -16.02
CA GLU A 732 -20.94 -10.27 -16.04
C GLU A 732 -20.37 -10.44 -14.62
N PHE A 733 -20.73 -9.55 -13.69
CA PHE A 733 -20.35 -9.71 -12.29
C PHE A 733 -20.90 -11.01 -11.67
N ASP A 734 -22.17 -11.32 -11.93
CA ASP A 734 -22.81 -12.55 -11.44
C ASP A 734 -22.18 -13.80 -12.07
N ASP A 735 -21.82 -13.74 -13.35
CA ASP A 735 -21.19 -14.82 -14.10
C ASP A 735 -19.75 -15.08 -13.64
N LEU A 736 -18.95 -14.03 -13.42
CA LEU A 736 -17.61 -14.14 -12.83
C LEU A 736 -17.67 -14.75 -11.43
N THR A 737 -18.64 -14.31 -10.61
CA THR A 737 -18.89 -14.90 -9.28
C THR A 737 -19.20 -16.39 -9.36
N THR A 738 -20.01 -16.78 -10.36
CA THR A 738 -20.39 -18.18 -10.59
C THR A 738 -19.19 -19.01 -11.04
N LEU A 739 -18.38 -18.47 -11.95
CA LEU A 739 -17.18 -19.12 -12.49
C LEU A 739 -16.16 -19.43 -11.39
N VAL A 740 -15.86 -18.46 -10.52
CA VAL A 740 -14.84 -18.61 -9.46
C VAL A 740 -15.27 -19.58 -8.36
N LYS A 741 -16.57 -19.70 -8.09
CA LYS A 741 -17.14 -20.62 -7.09
C LYS A 741 -17.24 -22.06 -7.58
N GLU A 742 -17.19 -22.30 -8.88
CA GLU A 742 -17.32 -23.64 -9.45
C GLU A 742 -16.03 -24.47 -9.21
N THR A 743 -16.18 -25.65 -8.60
CA THR A 743 -15.07 -26.53 -8.20
C THR A 743 -15.22 -27.96 -8.69
N THR A 744 -16.34 -28.29 -9.33
CA THR A 744 -16.74 -29.66 -9.68
C THR A 744 -16.76 -29.91 -11.18
N VAL A 745 -16.84 -28.86 -11.99
CA VAL A 745 -17.04 -28.95 -13.44
C VAL A 745 -15.73 -28.82 -14.22
N PHE A 746 -14.83 -27.95 -13.78
CA PHE A 746 -13.48 -27.78 -14.30
C PHE A 746 -12.52 -27.50 -13.14
N THR A 747 -11.24 -27.79 -13.34
CA THR A 747 -10.18 -27.45 -12.38
C THR A 747 -9.63 -26.06 -12.67
N MET A 748 -9.16 -25.39 -11.62
CA MET A 748 -8.44 -24.12 -11.73
C MET A 748 -7.29 -24.18 -10.73
N PRO A 749 -6.06 -23.77 -11.10
CA PRO A 749 -4.95 -23.73 -10.16
C PRO A 749 -5.32 -22.89 -8.92
N ASP A 750 -4.88 -23.30 -7.74
CA ASP A 750 -5.24 -22.65 -6.46
C ASP A 750 -4.89 -21.15 -6.46
N SER A 751 -3.75 -20.79 -7.06
CA SER A 751 -3.35 -19.40 -7.25
C SER A 751 -4.33 -18.61 -8.13
N VAL A 752 -4.70 -19.16 -9.29
CA VAL A 752 -5.66 -18.53 -10.21
C VAL A 752 -7.00 -18.35 -9.51
N ARG A 753 -7.48 -19.37 -8.78
CA ARG A 753 -8.75 -19.30 -8.04
C ARG A 753 -8.73 -18.25 -6.94
N PHE A 754 -7.65 -18.21 -6.14
CA PHE A 754 -7.49 -17.22 -5.07
C PHE A 754 -7.49 -15.80 -5.63
N LEU A 755 -6.68 -15.56 -6.68
CA LEU A 755 -6.56 -14.26 -7.31
C LEU A 755 -7.87 -13.83 -7.99
N SER A 756 -8.55 -14.75 -8.68
CA SER A 756 -9.87 -14.49 -9.28
C SER A 756 -10.93 -14.16 -8.23
N ASN A 757 -10.89 -14.80 -7.07
CA ASN A 757 -11.81 -14.48 -5.98
C ASN A 757 -11.59 -13.06 -5.45
N ASN A 758 -10.34 -12.59 -5.38
CA ASN A 758 -10.04 -11.22 -4.98
C ASN A 758 -10.48 -10.19 -6.05
N VAL A 759 -10.32 -10.51 -7.34
CA VAL A 759 -10.85 -9.68 -8.44
C VAL A 759 -12.37 -9.57 -8.33
N VAL A 760 -13.08 -10.69 -8.14
CA VAL A 760 -14.54 -10.69 -8.00
C VAL A 760 -14.99 -9.91 -6.77
N GLN A 761 -14.35 -10.09 -5.61
CA GLN A 761 -14.72 -9.38 -4.38
C GLN A 761 -14.48 -7.86 -4.47
N GLY A 762 -13.46 -7.43 -5.22
CA GLY A 762 -13.20 -6.01 -5.45
C GLY A 762 -14.08 -5.40 -6.54
N SER A 763 -14.71 -6.22 -7.39
CA SER A 763 -15.55 -5.77 -8.50
C SER A 763 -16.99 -5.47 -8.07
N LYS A 764 -17.71 -4.70 -8.89
CA LYS A 764 -19.14 -4.41 -8.74
C LYS A 764 -19.77 -4.04 -10.08
N ALA A 765 -21.07 -4.26 -10.21
CA ALA A 765 -21.82 -3.78 -11.36
C ALA A 765 -21.71 -2.25 -11.50
N GLY A 766 -21.51 -1.77 -12.72
CA GLY A 766 -21.28 -0.37 -13.06
C GLY A 766 -19.84 0.13 -12.88
N MET A 767 -18.90 -0.75 -12.48
CA MET A 767 -17.47 -0.42 -12.47
C MET A 767 -16.97 -0.18 -13.90
N THR A 768 -16.06 0.79 -14.09
CA THR A 768 -15.47 1.03 -15.42
C THR A 768 -14.44 -0.05 -15.74
N ALA A 769 -14.26 -0.36 -17.02
CA ALA A 769 -13.21 -1.30 -17.46
C ALA A 769 -11.81 -0.84 -17.03
N ILE A 770 -11.56 0.48 -16.99
CA ILE A 770 -10.29 1.05 -16.53
C ILE A 770 -10.06 0.77 -15.04
N ASP A 771 -11.08 0.95 -14.21
CA ASP A 771 -10.97 0.67 -12.76
C ASP A 771 -10.84 -0.83 -12.49
N PHE A 772 -11.56 -1.66 -13.25
CA PHE A 772 -11.48 -3.12 -13.15
C PHE A 772 -10.09 -3.62 -13.56
N GLU A 773 -9.56 -3.13 -14.67
CA GLU A 773 -8.23 -3.48 -15.16
C GLU A 773 -7.14 -2.95 -14.23
N ASN A 774 -7.10 -1.66 -13.90
CA ASN A 774 -5.99 -1.08 -13.14
C ASN A 774 -5.98 -1.51 -11.66
N ASN A 775 -7.15 -1.53 -11.01
CA ASN A 775 -7.22 -1.73 -9.56
C ASN A 775 -7.41 -3.19 -9.17
N LEU A 776 -7.88 -4.05 -10.08
CA LEU A 776 -8.16 -5.46 -9.78
C LEU A 776 -7.31 -6.40 -10.63
N VAL A 777 -7.48 -6.44 -11.95
CA VAL A 777 -6.74 -7.41 -12.81
C VAL A 777 -5.25 -7.11 -12.81
N GLY A 778 -4.87 -5.84 -12.98
CA GLY A 778 -3.50 -5.34 -12.93
C GLY A 778 -2.83 -5.64 -11.59
N LYS A 779 -3.54 -5.43 -10.48
CA LYS A 779 -3.06 -5.73 -9.13
C LYS A 779 -2.90 -7.23 -8.87
N TRP A 780 -3.94 -8.03 -9.12
CA TRP A 780 -4.00 -9.43 -8.70
C TRP A 780 -3.35 -10.37 -9.69
N PHE A 781 -3.56 -10.15 -10.98
CA PHE A 781 -2.96 -10.98 -12.03
C PHE A 781 -1.66 -10.37 -12.53
N LYS A 782 -1.60 -9.12 -12.99
CA LYS A 782 -0.36 -8.60 -13.63
C LYS A 782 0.74 -8.22 -12.63
N GLY A 783 0.38 -8.00 -11.37
CA GLY A 783 1.32 -7.58 -10.33
C GLY A 783 1.87 -6.16 -10.53
N THR A 784 1.10 -5.31 -11.22
CA THR A 784 1.43 -3.89 -11.43
C THR A 784 1.38 -3.16 -10.09
N PRO A 785 2.40 -2.36 -9.71
CA PRO A 785 2.40 -1.68 -8.43
C PRO A 785 1.34 -0.57 -8.39
N GLU A 786 0.77 -0.35 -7.20
CA GLU A 786 -0.10 0.80 -6.92
C GLU A 786 0.76 2.07 -6.91
N GLY A 787 0.87 2.71 -8.07
CA GLY A 787 1.68 3.90 -8.25
C GLY A 787 3.17 3.63 -8.44
N SER A 788 3.92 4.71 -8.72
CA SER A 788 5.33 4.65 -9.13
C SER A 788 6.33 4.88 -7.99
N THR A 789 5.87 5.24 -6.79
CA THR A 789 6.73 5.58 -5.65
C THR A 789 6.51 4.65 -4.46
N VAL A 790 7.58 4.36 -3.73
CA VAL A 790 7.55 3.65 -2.44
C VAL A 790 8.12 4.56 -1.39
N ILE A 791 7.34 4.82 -0.34
CA ILE A 791 7.77 5.60 0.81
C ILE A 791 7.97 4.62 1.96
N PHE A 792 9.16 4.64 2.55
CA PHE A 792 9.51 3.83 3.71
C PHE A 792 10.05 4.72 4.83
N THR A 793 9.62 4.50 6.07
CA THR A 793 10.11 5.24 7.25
C THR A 793 10.85 4.29 8.17
N ALA A 794 12.17 4.45 8.29
CA ALA A 794 12.97 3.59 9.16
C ALA A 794 12.74 3.88 10.65
N LYS A 795 12.38 2.86 11.44
CA LYS A 795 12.16 2.94 12.90
C LYS A 795 13.39 3.34 13.72
N TYR A 796 14.61 2.95 13.30
CA TYR A 796 15.82 3.04 14.13
C TYR A 796 16.82 4.12 13.71
N ASP A 797 16.59 4.80 12.57
CA ASP A 797 17.43 5.89 12.10
C ASP A 797 16.60 7.17 11.95
N SER A 798 16.49 7.92 13.05
CA SER A 798 16.12 9.35 13.08
C SER A 798 15.02 9.84 12.11
N ASN A 799 13.85 9.17 12.04
CA ASN A 799 12.72 9.54 11.16
C ASN A 799 13.11 9.71 9.68
N LYS A 800 14.14 8.99 9.22
CA LYS A 800 14.58 9.05 7.83
C LYS A 800 13.53 8.41 6.93
N VAL A 801 12.89 9.25 6.12
CA VAL A 801 11.94 8.82 5.09
C VAL A 801 12.72 8.58 3.82
N TYR A 802 12.66 7.35 3.33
CA TYR A 802 13.21 6.97 2.05
C TYR A 802 12.11 7.05 0.98
N ASN A 803 12.40 7.76 -0.10
CA ASN A 803 11.51 7.88 -1.26
C ASN A 803 12.14 7.13 -2.43
N TYR A 804 11.63 5.94 -2.72
CA TYR A 804 12.07 5.11 -3.84
C TYR A 804 11.05 5.12 -4.96
N THR A 805 11.49 4.61 -6.10
CA THR A 805 10.61 4.42 -7.27
C THR A 805 10.71 2.99 -7.74
N TYR A 806 9.57 2.48 -8.19
CA TYR A 806 9.50 1.23 -8.92
C TYR A 806 10.08 1.45 -10.33
N LYS A 807 11.04 0.62 -10.72
CA LYS A 807 11.59 0.60 -12.08
C LYS A 807 11.73 -0.83 -12.56
N ALA A 808 11.50 -1.03 -13.86
CA ALA A 808 11.76 -2.32 -14.49
C ALA A 808 13.24 -2.69 -14.37
N VAL A 809 13.50 -3.93 -14.01
CA VAL A 809 14.86 -4.48 -13.82
C VAL A 809 15.08 -5.66 -14.77
N GLN A 810 16.23 -5.69 -15.44
CA GLN A 810 16.69 -6.84 -16.20
C GLN A 810 17.29 -7.90 -15.29
N GLY A 811 17.10 -9.17 -15.64
CA GLY A 811 17.60 -10.32 -14.88
C GLY A 811 16.72 -11.55 -15.03
N ASN A 812 17.24 -12.66 -14.52
CA ASN A 812 16.55 -13.94 -14.43
C ASN A 812 16.03 -14.14 -12.99
N LEU A 813 14.91 -14.86 -12.83
CA LEU A 813 14.40 -15.18 -11.50
C LEU A 813 15.46 -15.89 -10.65
N PHE A 814 16.08 -16.94 -11.19
CA PHE A 814 17.15 -17.70 -10.55
C PHE A 814 18.45 -17.64 -11.34
N GLY A 815 19.58 -17.76 -10.63
CA GLY A 815 20.88 -18.01 -11.26
C GLY A 815 21.00 -19.45 -11.79
N ALA A 816 22.13 -19.76 -12.44
CA ALA A 816 22.37 -21.07 -13.05
C ALA A 816 22.25 -22.27 -12.07
N ASN A 817 22.45 -22.04 -10.77
CA ASN A 817 22.35 -23.05 -9.73
C ASN A 817 21.01 -23.04 -8.98
N GLY A 818 20.00 -22.28 -9.42
CA GLY A 818 18.80 -22.02 -8.62
C GLY A 818 19.02 -20.94 -7.55
N PRO A 819 18.14 -20.84 -6.54
CA PRO A 819 18.34 -19.95 -5.41
C PRO A 819 19.49 -20.49 -4.55
N THR A 820 20.41 -19.60 -4.19
CA THR A 820 21.56 -19.87 -3.31
C THR A 820 21.54 -18.89 -2.13
N ILE A 821 22.00 -19.32 -0.96
CA ILE A 821 22.03 -18.46 0.23
C ILE A 821 22.90 -17.20 0.02
N GLY A 822 23.90 -17.28 -0.86
CA GLY A 822 24.74 -16.14 -1.25
C GLY A 822 24.04 -15.10 -2.12
N ASP A 823 22.84 -15.39 -2.63
CA ASP A 823 22.02 -14.38 -3.32
C ASP A 823 21.41 -13.39 -2.31
N ILE A 824 21.29 -13.79 -1.03
CA ILE A 824 20.67 -12.98 0.02
C ILE A 824 21.64 -11.87 0.45
N ALA A 825 21.18 -10.63 0.41
CA ALA A 825 21.86 -9.52 1.03
C ALA A 825 20.83 -8.59 1.68
N GLN A 826 21.07 -8.20 2.92
CA GLN A 826 20.21 -7.26 3.61
C GLN A 826 20.31 -5.87 2.98
N ASN A 827 19.14 -5.24 2.85
CA ASN A 827 19.00 -3.85 2.43
C ASN A 827 19.01 -2.88 3.63
N PRO A 828 19.04 -1.56 3.41
CA PRO A 828 19.07 -0.56 4.49
C PRO A 828 17.80 -0.49 5.37
N PHE A 829 16.75 -1.29 5.10
CA PHE A 829 15.43 -1.14 5.71
C PHE A 829 15.21 -1.92 7.01
N GLY A 830 16.26 -2.53 7.56
CA GLY A 830 16.14 -3.25 8.83
C GLY A 830 15.33 -4.55 8.74
N ASN A 831 15.15 -5.13 7.55
CA ASN A 831 14.40 -6.37 7.32
C ASN A 831 15.19 -7.66 7.69
N CYS A 832 16.15 -7.59 8.61
CA CYS A 832 17.08 -8.69 8.92
C CYS A 832 16.38 -10.02 9.23
N TYR A 833 15.24 -9.96 9.91
CA TYR A 833 14.44 -11.15 10.25
C TYR A 833 13.89 -11.87 9.01
N PHE A 834 13.51 -11.12 7.95
CA PHE A 834 13.01 -11.67 6.70
C PHE A 834 14.11 -12.40 5.94
N VAL A 835 15.24 -11.72 5.72
CA VAL A 835 16.36 -12.31 4.99
C VAL A 835 17.04 -13.45 5.78
N ALA A 836 17.07 -13.39 7.12
CA ALA A 836 17.48 -14.52 7.95
C ALA A 836 16.48 -15.69 7.87
N GLY A 837 15.18 -15.41 7.83
CA GLY A 837 14.12 -16.39 7.61
C GLY A 837 14.31 -17.13 6.27
N LEU A 838 14.53 -16.39 5.18
CA LEU A 838 14.89 -16.94 3.87
C LEU A 838 16.17 -17.78 3.94
N GLY A 839 17.21 -17.27 4.59
CA GLY A 839 18.48 -17.98 4.77
C GLY A 839 18.34 -19.31 5.52
N SER A 840 17.39 -19.40 6.45
CA SER A 840 17.12 -20.64 7.20
C SER A 840 16.40 -21.73 6.39
N MET A 841 15.92 -21.42 5.18
CA MET A 841 15.34 -22.41 4.27
C MET A 841 16.39 -23.26 3.56
N PHE A 842 17.65 -22.83 3.64
CA PHE A 842 18.77 -23.58 3.10
C PHE A 842 19.21 -24.64 4.11
N GLY A 843 19.47 -25.85 3.61
CA GLY A 843 20.00 -26.95 4.43
C GLY A 843 21.44 -26.71 4.86
N GLN A 844 22.15 -27.78 5.24
CA GLN A 844 23.57 -27.68 5.61
C GLN A 844 24.41 -27.08 4.47
N GLN A 845 25.09 -25.96 4.74
CA GLN A 845 25.89 -25.23 3.72
C GLN A 845 27.37 -25.63 3.69
N ARG A 846 27.84 -26.44 4.64
CA ARG A 846 29.27 -26.78 4.77
C ARG A 846 29.74 -27.77 3.68
N PRO A 847 30.92 -27.58 3.05
CA PRO A 847 31.45 -28.48 2.05
C PRO A 847 31.98 -29.81 2.67
N PRO A 848 32.01 -30.91 1.89
CA PRO A 848 32.56 -32.18 2.35
C PRO A 848 34.04 -32.07 2.73
N LYS A 849 34.44 -32.79 3.77
CA LYS A 849 35.82 -32.79 4.28
C LYS A 849 36.80 -33.31 3.21
N GLY A 850 37.71 -32.46 2.72
CA GLY A 850 38.81 -32.84 1.81
C GLY A 850 38.79 -32.22 0.41
N THR A 851 37.89 -31.30 0.10
CA THR A 851 37.88 -30.56 -1.17
C THR A 851 38.83 -29.36 -1.13
N THR A 852 39.73 -29.23 -2.11
CA THR A 852 40.65 -28.09 -2.30
C THR A 852 39.96 -26.93 -3.02
N ASP A 853 38.68 -26.68 -2.72
CA ASP A 853 37.98 -25.52 -3.28
C ASP A 853 38.30 -24.29 -2.43
N ASP A 854 38.88 -23.27 -3.05
CA ASP A 854 39.29 -22.01 -2.42
C ASP A 854 38.07 -21.12 -2.03
N ASN A 855 36.83 -21.63 -2.18
CA ASN A 855 35.61 -20.97 -1.74
C ASN A 855 34.65 -21.96 -1.03
N PRO A 856 34.80 -22.16 0.29
CA PRO A 856 34.04 -23.18 1.02
C PRO A 856 32.58 -22.82 1.34
N PHE A 857 31.99 -21.71 0.88
CA PHE A 857 30.65 -21.28 1.32
C PHE A 857 29.65 -20.92 0.20
N ARG A 858 29.93 -21.29 -1.06
CA ARG A 858 28.90 -21.27 -2.12
C ARG A 858 28.04 -22.53 -2.02
N GLY A 859 26.99 -22.42 -1.22
CA GLY A 859 25.92 -23.41 -1.05
C GLY A 859 25.57 -24.17 -2.32
N THR A 860 25.80 -25.49 -2.30
CA THR A 860 25.41 -26.39 -3.39
C THR A 860 24.00 -26.95 -3.22
N THR A 861 23.37 -26.72 -2.07
CA THR A 861 21.99 -27.14 -1.80
C THR A 861 21.03 -25.99 -2.11
N THR A 862 20.15 -26.19 -3.09
CA THR A 862 19.08 -25.23 -3.39
C THR A 862 17.95 -25.36 -2.38
N ALA A 863 17.38 -24.25 -1.93
CA ALA A 863 16.18 -24.27 -1.11
C ALA A 863 14.95 -24.61 -1.97
N GLN A 864 14.52 -25.88 -1.96
CA GLN A 864 13.34 -26.31 -2.74
C GLN A 864 12.07 -25.58 -2.31
N ALA A 865 11.92 -25.32 -1.00
CA ALA A 865 10.80 -24.53 -0.46
C ALA A 865 10.69 -23.12 -1.08
N ILE A 866 11.83 -22.50 -1.45
CA ILE A 866 11.87 -21.20 -2.14
C ILE A 866 11.50 -21.33 -3.63
N LYS A 867 11.85 -22.44 -4.28
CA LYS A 867 11.42 -22.67 -5.67
C LYS A 867 9.93 -22.93 -5.75
N ASP A 868 9.40 -23.76 -4.86
CA ASP A 868 8.01 -24.21 -4.87
C ASP A 868 7.01 -23.08 -4.55
N MET A 869 7.47 -21.97 -3.96
CA MET A 869 6.61 -20.83 -3.65
C MET A 869 6.44 -19.84 -4.80
N ILE A 870 7.26 -19.88 -5.86
CA ILE A 870 7.24 -18.88 -6.95
C ILE A 870 6.84 -19.54 -8.27
N VAL A 871 5.78 -19.01 -8.89
CA VAL A 871 5.36 -19.35 -10.25
C VAL A 871 5.71 -18.18 -11.17
N GLU A 872 6.55 -18.42 -12.17
CA GLU A 872 6.85 -17.47 -13.24
C GLU A 872 5.75 -17.56 -14.32
N ASN A 873 5.03 -16.46 -14.53
CA ASN A 873 3.91 -16.38 -15.46
C ASN A 873 4.39 -15.77 -16.79
N ASN A 874 4.07 -16.43 -17.90
CA ASN A 874 4.25 -15.85 -19.24
C ASN A 874 2.93 -15.19 -19.64
N ASP A 875 2.83 -13.88 -19.39
CA ASP A 875 1.58 -13.15 -19.55
C ASP A 875 1.25 -12.91 -21.05
N PRO A 876 -0.04 -12.83 -21.44
CA PRO A 876 -0.43 -12.76 -22.85
C PRO A 876 0.07 -11.52 -23.61
N ASP A 877 0.48 -10.47 -22.90
CA ASP A 877 1.09 -9.26 -23.47
C ASP A 877 2.61 -9.41 -23.70
N GLY A 878 3.17 -10.59 -23.46
CA GLY A 878 4.59 -10.89 -23.60
C GLY A 878 5.43 -10.48 -22.39
N SER A 879 4.82 -9.90 -21.34
CA SER A 879 5.50 -9.60 -20.09
C SER A 879 5.62 -10.84 -19.18
N THR A 880 6.38 -10.71 -18.09
CA THR A 880 6.56 -11.77 -17.11
C THR A 880 6.24 -11.23 -15.72
N SER A 881 5.21 -11.81 -15.09
CA SER A 881 4.89 -11.61 -13.68
C SER A 881 5.21 -12.86 -12.85
N TYR A 882 5.22 -12.72 -11.54
CA TYR A 882 5.59 -13.77 -10.58
C TYR A 882 4.50 -13.91 -9.53
N THR A 883 3.83 -15.05 -9.49
CA THR A 883 2.87 -15.36 -8.43
C THR A 883 3.57 -16.11 -7.30
N VAL A 884 3.55 -15.53 -6.10
CA VAL A 884 4.22 -16.03 -4.91
C VAL A 884 3.19 -16.54 -3.90
N ARG A 885 3.44 -17.71 -3.32
CA ARG A 885 2.61 -18.34 -2.29
C ARG A 885 3.19 -18.07 -0.88
N PHE A 886 2.33 -17.58 0.02
CA PHE A 886 2.58 -17.53 1.46
C PHE A 886 1.54 -18.37 2.21
N TYR A 887 1.82 -18.76 3.45
CA TYR A 887 0.81 -19.35 4.34
C TYR A 887 0.40 -18.32 5.38
N ASN A 888 -0.91 -18.16 5.61
CA ASN A 888 -1.42 -17.39 6.74
C ASN A 888 -1.41 -18.22 8.04
N ARG A 889 -1.73 -17.59 9.18
CA ARG A 889 -1.69 -18.18 10.54
C ARG A 889 -2.56 -19.44 10.75
N GLU A 890 -3.51 -19.70 9.86
CA GLU A 890 -4.32 -20.92 9.86
C GLU A 890 -3.69 -22.06 9.03
N GLY A 891 -2.52 -21.83 8.43
CA GLY A 891 -1.85 -22.74 7.52
C GLY A 891 -2.44 -22.74 6.11
N LYS A 892 -3.29 -21.76 5.78
CA LYS A 892 -3.94 -21.66 4.47
C LYS A 892 -3.03 -20.92 3.48
N ALA A 893 -2.89 -21.45 2.28
CA ALA A 893 -2.12 -20.81 1.23
C ALA A 893 -2.83 -19.55 0.70
N GLU A 894 -2.08 -18.47 0.59
CA GLU A 894 -2.46 -17.19 0.00
C GLU A 894 -1.45 -16.82 -1.09
N TYR A 895 -1.90 -16.04 -2.07
CA TYR A 895 -1.13 -15.78 -3.28
C TYR A 895 -1.09 -14.30 -3.61
N VAL A 896 0.08 -13.82 -4.02
CA VAL A 896 0.31 -12.44 -4.47
C VAL A 896 1.06 -12.48 -5.78
N THR A 897 0.67 -11.65 -6.76
CA THR A 897 1.42 -11.50 -8.00
C THR A 897 2.17 -10.18 -8.02
N VAL A 898 3.42 -10.20 -8.50
CA VAL A 898 4.28 -9.03 -8.69
C VAL A 898 4.96 -9.08 -10.06
N ASP A 899 5.20 -7.94 -10.70
CA ASP A 899 5.99 -7.85 -11.94
C ASP A 899 7.50 -7.64 -11.67
N LYS A 900 8.28 -7.27 -12.71
CA LYS A 900 9.72 -6.94 -12.61
C LYS A 900 10.01 -5.50 -12.20
N GLN A 901 9.01 -4.72 -11.79
CA GLN A 901 9.23 -3.38 -11.27
C GLN A 901 9.69 -3.45 -9.81
N LEU A 902 10.98 -3.21 -9.58
CA LEU A 902 11.60 -3.30 -8.24
C LEU A 902 11.96 -1.91 -7.72
N ILE A 903 12.12 -1.79 -6.41
CA ILE A 903 12.53 -0.54 -5.76
C ILE A 903 14.00 -0.20 -6.09
N THR A 904 14.22 1.02 -6.57
CA THR A 904 15.55 1.50 -7.00
C THR A 904 15.90 2.85 -6.38
N GLU A 905 17.19 3.09 -6.17
CA GLU A 905 17.69 4.36 -5.66
C GLU A 905 17.71 5.43 -6.77
N ASN A 906 17.25 6.65 -6.43
CA ASN A 906 17.17 7.77 -7.37
C ASN A 906 18.48 8.59 -7.48
N GLN A 907 19.45 8.35 -6.60
CA GLN A 907 20.71 9.10 -6.58
C GLN A 907 21.87 8.32 -7.20
N LEU A 908 22.80 9.04 -7.83
CA LEU A 908 24.05 8.49 -8.35
C LEU A 908 24.95 8.09 -7.18
N THR A 909 25.25 6.80 -7.03
CA THR A 909 26.18 6.35 -5.99
C THR A 909 27.61 6.46 -6.52
N THR A 910 28.43 7.32 -5.89
CA THR A 910 29.86 7.42 -6.22
C THR A 910 30.66 6.51 -5.28
N ILE A 911 31.22 5.43 -5.81
CA ILE A 911 32.10 4.50 -5.10
C ILE A 911 33.55 4.95 -5.30
N GLN A 912 34.23 5.24 -4.19
CA GLN A 912 35.65 5.62 -4.19
C GLN A 912 36.50 4.44 -3.70
N TYR A 913 37.23 3.81 -4.61
CA TYR A 913 38.23 2.79 -4.31
C TYR A 913 39.47 3.47 -3.75
N VAL A 914 39.93 3.03 -2.59
CA VAL A 914 41.10 3.58 -1.90
C VAL A 914 42.16 2.50 -1.65
N ASP A 915 43.44 2.89 -1.55
CA ASP A 915 44.53 1.99 -1.19
C ASP A 915 44.55 1.68 0.31
N GLU A 916 45.48 0.85 0.74
CA GLU A 916 45.68 0.50 2.16
C GLU A 916 45.97 1.72 3.05
N GLN A 917 46.39 2.85 2.45
CA GLN A 917 46.61 4.14 3.12
C GLN A 917 45.42 5.11 2.96
N LYS A 918 44.28 4.62 2.44
CA LYS A 918 43.05 5.37 2.18
C LYS A 918 43.18 6.47 1.11
N ASN A 919 44.19 6.41 0.24
CA ASN A 919 44.29 7.32 -0.90
C ASN A 919 43.36 6.88 -2.03
N PRO A 920 42.63 7.79 -2.70
CA PRO A 920 41.76 7.44 -3.83
C PRO A 920 42.56 6.85 -4.99
N ILE A 921 42.28 5.61 -5.36
CA ILE A 921 42.88 4.92 -6.52
C ILE A 921 41.94 5.00 -7.73
N ARG A 922 40.62 4.95 -7.51
CA ARG A 922 39.61 4.98 -8.57
C ARG A 922 38.27 5.44 -8.04
N THR A 923 37.53 6.19 -8.84
CA THR A 923 36.16 6.60 -8.53
C THR A 923 35.23 6.06 -9.61
N GLU A 924 34.20 5.32 -9.21
CA GLU A 924 33.08 4.91 -10.07
C GLU A 924 31.83 5.68 -9.68
N THR A 925 31.03 6.10 -10.64
CA THR A 925 29.68 6.62 -10.39
C THR A 925 28.69 5.65 -11.04
N ARG A 926 27.84 5.02 -10.22
CA ARG A 926 26.84 4.05 -10.69
C ARG A 926 25.46 4.69 -10.73
N SER A 927 24.72 4.41 -11.80
CA SER A 927 23.34 4.86 -11.97
C SER A 927 22.38 3.74 -11.59
N LYS A 928 21.56 3.96 -10.55
CA LYS A 928 20.39 3.16 -10.17
C LYS A 928 20.74 1.71 -9.76
N THR A 929 20.89 1.49 -8.47
CA THR A 929 21.04 0.15 -7.89
C THR A 929 19.69 -0.40 -7.44
N ILE A 930 19.51 -1.72 -7.58
CA ILE A 930 18.41 -2.45 -6.92
C ILE A 930 18.67 -2.39 -5.43
N ILE A 931 17.70 -1.95 -4.64
CA ILE A 931 17.86 -1.86 -3.19
C ILE A 931 17.39 -3.14 -2.50
N ALA A 932 16.42 -3.83 -3.10
CA ALA A 932 15.90 -5.09 -2.61
C ALA A 932 16.92 -6.23 -2.76
N GLY A 933 16.94 -7.14 -1.78
CA GLY A 933 18.11 -7.89 -1.29
C GLY A 933 18.88 -8.87 -2.18
N SER A 934 19.11 -8.62 -3.48
CA SER A 934 20.08 -9.38 -4.28
C SER A 934 21.41 -8.64 -4.41
N ALA A 935 22.52 -9.35 -4.12
CA ALA A 935 23.91 -9.01 -4.44
C ALA A 935 24.23 -7.51 -4.65
N ARG A 936 24.66 -6.83 -3.57
CA ARG A 936 25.26 -5.48 -3.50
C ARG A 936 25.50 -4.78 -4.86
N ASN A 937 24.78 -3.67 -5.09
CA ASN A 937 25.08 -2.67 -6.13
C ASN A 937 25.01 -3.16 -7.58
N THR A 938 24.04 -4.03 -7.91
CA THR A 938 23.76 -4.42 -9.29
C THR A 938 22.99 -3.34 -10.03
N GLU A 939 23.36 -3.10 -11.29
CA GLU A 939 22.72 -2.12 -12.15
C GLU A 939 21.38 -2.67 -12.66
N ILE A 940 20.36 -1.81 -12.77
CA ILE A 940 19.01 -2.20 -13.23
C ILE A 940 18.98 -2.86 -14.62
N ASN A 941 20.02 -2.66 -15.43
CA ASN A 941 20.12 -3.15 -16.80
C ASN A 941 21.06 -4.37 -16.95
N ASP A 942 21.56 -4.95 -15.86
CA ASP A 942 22.42 -6.13 -15.95
C ASP A 942 21.56 -7.39 -16.22
N PRO A 943 21.71 -8.06 -17.38
CA PRO A 943 20.95 -9.27 -17.69
C PRO A 943 21.31 -10.46 -16.79
N ASN A 944 22.42 -10.38 -16.04
CA ASN A 944 22.88 -11.44 -15.14
C ASN A 944 22.31 -11.32 -13.72
N ASN A 945 21.46 -10.32 -13.45
CA ASN A 945 20.83 -10.18 -12.15
C ASN A 945 20.02 -11.43 -11.77
N VAL A 946 20.10 -11.81 -10.49
CA VAL A 946 19.32 -12.88 -9.88
C VAL A 946 18.22 -12.26 -9.03
N LEU A 947 16.96 -12.45 -9.45
CA LEU A 947 15.84 -11.63 -8.98
C LEU A 947 14.96 -12.27 -7.90
N TRP A 948 15.18 -13.53 -7.51
CA TRP A 948 14.26 -14.20 -6.57
C TRP A 948 14.17 -13.52 -5.20
N VAL A 949 15.27 -12.99 -4.66
CA VAL A 949 15.25 -12.27 -3.37
C VAL A 949 14.43 -10.98 -3.47
N PRO A 950 14.71 -10.07 -4.43
CA PRO A 950 13.92 -8.83 -4.53
C PRO A 950 12.47 -9.06 -4.95
N ILE A 951 12.18 -10.10 -5.74
CA ILE A 951 10.80 -10.50 -6.08
C ILE A 951 10.06 -10.99 -4.83
N LEU A 952 10.66 -11.86 -4.01
CA LEU A 952 10.05 -12.32 -2.76
C LEU A 952 9.88 -11.20 -1.75
N GLU A 953 10.87 -10.33 -1.61
CA GLU A 953 10.78 -9.16 -0.73
C GLU A 953 9.60 -8.26 -1.14
N ARG A 954 9.45 -7.95 -2.42
CA ARG A 954 8.31 -7.18 -2.91
C ARG A 954 6.98 -7.90 -2.68
N ALA A 955 6.90 -9.17 -3.03
CA ALA A 955 5.68 -9.95 -2.85
C ALA A 955 5.28 -10.03 -1.38
N TYR A 956 6.24 -10.19 -0.48
CA TYR A 956 6.02 -10.23 0.96
C TYR A 956 5.57 -8.88 1.51
N ALA A 957 6.20 -7.78 1.09
CA ALA A 957 5.76 -6.43 1.45
C ALA A 957 4.32 -6.15 0.97
N GLN A 958 3.99 -6.54 -0.27
CA GLN A 958 2.64 -6.39 -0.81
C GLN A 958 1.61 -7.26 -0.06
N TRP A 959 1.99 -8.50 0.31
CA TRP A 959 1.15 -9.39 1.09
C TRP A 959 0.87 -8.85 2.51
N LEU A 960 1.88 -8.28 3.18
CA LEU A 960 1.70 -7.60 4.47
C LEU A 960 0.94 -6.27 4.34
N GLY A 961 0.98 -5.67 3.14
CA GLY A 961 0.29 -4.43 2.77
C GLY A 961 1.21 -3.22 2.58
N SER A 962 2.47 -3.26 3.03
CA SER A 962 3.49 -2.25 2.71
C SER A 962 4.91 -2.69 3.09
N TYR A 963 5.92 -2.00 2.53
CA TYR A 963 7.31 -2.13 2.99
C TYR A 963 7.52 -1.62 4.43
N ASP A 964 6.72 -0.66 4.90
CA ASP A 964 6.78 -0.19 6.30
C ASP A 964 6.41 -1.28 7.30
N LYS A 965 5.38 -2.08 6.99
CA LYS A 965 5.00 -3.22 7.82
C LYS A 965 6.08 -4.30 7.83
N MET A 966 6.85 -4.41 6.75
CA MET A 966 7.98 -5.32 6.66
C MET A 966 9.23 -4.81 7.39
N GLY A 967 9.60 -3.52 7.28
CA GLY A 967 10.89 -2.99 7.76
C GLY A 967 10.93 -2.53 9.22
N ASN A 968 9.81 -2.43 9.92
CA ASN A 968 9.73 -1.87 11.29
C ASN A 968 9.89 -2.90 12.43
N GLY A 969 10.56 -4.02 12.13
CA GLY A 969 10.76 -5.16 13.02
C GLY A 969 9.78 -6.30 12.71
N GLY A 970 10.17 -7.52 13.05
CA GLY A 970 9.40 -8.73 12.82
C GLY A 970 10.16 -9.97 13.30
N SER A 971 9.49 -11.13 13.27
CA SER A 971 10.06 -12.40 13.72
C SER A 971 10.49 -13.27 12.55
N SER A 972 11.72 -13.78 12.60
CA SER A 972 12.21 -14.71 11.59
C SER A 972 11.45 -16.05 11.61
N ALA A 973 10.84 -16.42 12.74
CA ALA A 973 9.96 -17.60 12.82
C ALA A 973 8.65 -17.41 12.06
N ILE A 974 8.07 -16.21 12.11
CA ILE A 974 6.88 -15.88 11.32
C ILE A 974 7.20 -16.03 9.83
N VAL A 975 8.40 -15.64 9.41
CA VAL A 975 8.85 -15.81 8.02
C VAL A 975 9.02 -17.30 7.67
N GLN A 976 9.60 -18.11 8.57
CA GLN A 976 9.68 -19.56 8.38
C GLN A 976 8.29 -20.18 8.21
N TYR A 977 7.33 -19.75 9.03
CA TYR A 977 5.94 -20.18 8.99
C TYR A 977 5.24 -19.75 7.69
N HIS A 978 5.39 -18.50 7.25
CA HIS A 978 4.82 -18.03 5.98
C HIS A 978 5.37 -18.78 4.76
N ILE A 979 6.60 -19.32 4.84
CA ILE A 979 7.20 -20.12 3.78
C ILE A 979 6.76 -21.59 3.86
N LYS A 980 6.88 -22.24 5.03
CA LYS A 980 6.68 -23.69 5.20
C LYS A 980 5.26 -24.12 5.62
N GLY A 981 4.47 -23.22 6.19
CA GLY A 981 3.14 -23.49 6.74
C GLY A 981 3.18 -23.97 8.18
N VAL A 982 2.15 -24.71 8.61
CA VAL A 982 1.96 -25.13 10.00
C VAL A 982 3.14 -25.93 10.55
N GLY A 983 3.70 -25.49 11.67
CA GLY A 983 4.68 -26.22 12.47
C GLY A 983 4.90 -25.56 13.84
N ASP A 984 5.23 -26.35 14.84
CA ASP A 984 5.51 -25.86 16.20
C ASP A 984 6.86 -25.14 16.22
N THR A 985 6.84 -23.81 16.20
CA THR A 985 8.06 -23.04 16.45
C THR A 985 8.40 -23.17 17.93
N VAL A 986 9.48 -23.87 18.25
CA VAL A 986 9.97 -23.91 19.64
C VAL A 986 10.95 -22.77 19.86
N LEU A 987 10.62 -21.90 20.81
CA LEU A 987 11.43 -20.77 21.22
C LEU A 987 12.32 -21.18 22.40
N TYR A 988 13.63 -21.11 22.23
CA TYR A 988 14.60 -21.39 23.29
C TYR A 988 15.23 -20.10 23.81
N SER A 989 15.58 -20.05 25.09
CA SER A 989 16.29 -18.90 25.70
C SER A 989 17.73 -19.26 26.09
N ARG A 990 18.51 -18.23 26.42
CA ARG A 990 19.83 -18.35 27.05
C ARG A 990 19.76 -19.12 28.37
N GLY A 991 20.81 -19.88 28.68
CA GLY A 991 20.98 -20.59 29.95
C GLY A 991 21.42 -19.76 31.16
N LYS A 992 21.70 -18.45 31.02
CA LYS A 992 22.15 -17.57 32.11
C LYS A 992 21.74 -16.10 31.90
N GLY A 993 20.97 -15.53 32.81
CA GLY A 993 20.56 -14.11 32.84
C GLY A 993 19.13 -13.95 33.39
N ALA A 994 18.85 -12.86 34.11
CA ALA A 994 17.58 -12.60 34.79
C ALA A 994 16.43 -12.43 33.79
N ILE A 995 15.79 -13.55 33.43
CA ILE A 995 14.49 -13.58 32.77
C ILE A 995 13.49 -13.81 33.92
N PRO A 996 12.41 -13.00 34.04
CA PRO A 996 11.36 -13.21 35.02
C PRO A 996 10.92 -14.68 35.02
N TYR A 997 10.67 -15.25 36.21
CA TYR A 997 10.47 -16.70 36.37
C TYR A 997 9.38 -17.28 35.45
N ALA A 998 8.32 -16.50 35.18
CA ALA A 998 7.21 -16.83 34.30
C ALA A 998 7.57 -16.98 32.80
N LEU A 999 8.72 -16.43 32.36
CA LEU A 999 9.17 -16.38 30.96
C LEU A 999 10.35 -17.33 30.69
N LYS A 1000 10.66 -18.27 31.60
CA LYS A 1000 11.72 -19.27 31.39
C LYS A 1000 11.36 -20.20 30.22
N LYS A 1001 11.99 -19.97 29.07
CA LYS A 1001 11.93 -20.87 27.92
C LYS A 1001 12.90 -22.04 28.11
N PRO A 1002 12.72 -23.17 27.40
CA PRO A 1002 13.68 -24.27 27.45
C PRO A 1002 15.08 -23.78 27.06
N GLU A 1003 16.11 -24.23 27.76
CA GLU A 1003 17.49 -23.89 27.43
C GLU A 1003 17.89 -24.59 26.12
N VAL A 1004 18.52 -23.87 25.18
CA VAL A 1004 19.05 -24.49 23.96
C VAL A 1004 20.29 -25.33 24.30
N THR A 1005 20.30 -26.59 23.88
CA THR A 1005 21.48 -27.46 23.96
C THR A 1005 22.09 -27.68 22.59
N PHE A 1006 23.37 -28.04 22.53
CA PHE A 1006 24.01 -28.41 21.27
C PHE A 1006 23.25 -29.56 20.58
N GLN A 1007 22.81 -30.55 21.36
CA GLN A 1007 22.06 -31.68 20.84
C GLN A 1007 20.72 -31.25 20.21
N THR A 1008 20.05 -30.25 20.80
CA THR A 1008 18.81 -29.69 20.24
C THR A 1008 19.03 -29.12 18.83
N LEU A 1009 20.08 -28.31 18.65
CA LEU A 1009 20.41 -27.73 17.35
C LEU A 1009 20.86 -28.81 16.36
N PHE A 1010 21.73 -29.71 16.81
CA PHE A 1010 22.22 -30.83 16.00
C PHE A 1010 21.06 -31.69 15.47
N ASP A 1011 20.14 -32.11 16.36
CA ASP A 1011 18.99 -32.92 15.99
C ASP A 1011 18.04 -32.19 15.04
N ALA A 1012 17.85 -30.88 15.23
CA ALA A 1012 17.04 -30.05 14.33
C ALA A 1012 17.60 -30.07 12.89
N PHE A 1013 18.92 -29.90 12.72
CA PHE A 1013 19.56 -29.99 11.40
C PHE A 1013 19.49 -31.39 10.81
N GLN A 1014 19.72 -32.43 11.61
CA GLN A 1014 19.60 -33.82 11.16
C GLN A 1014 18.17 -34.18 10.68
N GLN A 1015 17.16 -33.46 11.18
CA GLN A 1015 15.76 -33.60 10.78
C GLN A 1015 15.35 -32.66 9.64
N GLY A 1016 16.25 -31.81 9.14
CA GLY A 1016 15.95 -30.83 8.09
C GLY A 1016 15.10 -29.65 8.55
N LYS A 1017 15.06 -29.38 9.87
CA LYS A 1017 14.37 -28.22 10.45
C LYS A 1017 15.08 -26.93 10.11
N SER A 1018 14.32 -25.84 10.05
CA SER A 1018 14.87 -24.49 9.85
C SER A 1018 15.15 -23.84 11.19
N VAL A 1019 16.32 -23.19 11.31
CA VAL A 1019 16.77 -22.59 12.57
C VAL A 1019 17.24 -21.16 12.35
N THR A 1020 16.74 -20.24 13.17
CA THR A 1020 17.18 -18.84 13.23
C THR A 1020 17.61 -18.47 14.63
N ALA A 1021 18.50 -17.48 14.72
CA ALA A 1021 18.98 -16.95 15.99
C ALA A 1021 18.95 -15.41 15.97
N GLY A 1022 18.65 -14.81 17.12
CA GLY A 1022 18.66 -13.36 17.30
C GLY A 1022 19.62 -12.96 18.41
N ASN A 1023 20.28 -11.81 18.24
CA ASN A 1023 21.04 -11.15 19.30
C ASN A 1023 20.42 -9.79 19.60
N SER A 1024 19.96 -9.57 20.84
CA SER A 1024 19.35 -8.31 21.30
C SER A 1024 20.30 -7.45 22.16
N TYR A 1025 21.50 -7.96 22.48
CA TYR A 1025 22.41 -7.30 23.43
C TYR A 1025 23.42 -6.37 22.75
N LYS A 1026 23.59 -5.18 23.31
CA LYS A 1026 24.61 -4.19 22.89
C LYS A 1026 26.00 -4.54 23.45
N GLY A 1027 27.05 -4.41 22.63
CA GLY A 1027 28.45 -4.57 23.06
C GLY A 1027 29.10 -5.94 22.83
N ASN A 1028 28.48 -6.82 22.04
CA ASN A 1028 29.13 -8.07 21.61
C ASN A 1028 30.14 -7.80 20.48
N LYS A 1029 31.33 -8.43 20.55
CA LYS A 1029 32.41 -8.23 19.58
C LYS A 1029 32.30 -9.10 18.33
N VAL A 1030 31.49 -10.15 18.33
CA VAL A 1030 31.36 -11.11 17.23
C VAL A 1030 30.09 -10.85 16.44
N PHE A 1031 28.96 -10.61 17.12
CA PHE A 1031 27.64 -10.48 16.50
C PHE A 1031 27.05 -9.08 16.67
N PHE A 1032 26.43 -8.54 15.62
CA PHE A 1032 25.58 -7.35 15.68
C PHE A 1032 24.47 -7.49 16.71
N SER A 1033 24.23 -6.41 17.46
CA SER A 1033 23.07 -6.26 18.36
C SER A 1033 21.81 -5.93 17.58
N SER A 1034 20.66 -6.36 18.09
CA SER A 1034 19.33 -6.23 17.45
C SER A 1034 19.32 -6.75 16.00
N HIS A 1035 19.92 -7.93 15.78
CA HIS A 1035 20.10 -8.49 14.44
C HIS A 1035 19.79 -10.00 14.40
N ALA A 1036 19.26 -10.46 13.27
CA ALA A 1036 18.85 -11.84 13.05
C ALA A 1036 19.82 -12.59 12.13
N TYR A 1037 20.04 -13.87 12.42
CA TYR A 1037 20.95 -14.77 11.73
C TYR A 1037 20.24 -16.06 11.32
N ALA A 1038 20.61 -16.60 10.17
CA ALA A 1038 20.24 -17.98 9.80
C ALA A 1038 21.29 -18.93 10.37
N VAL A 1039 20.88 -19.98 11.08
CA VAL A 1039 21.82 -21.04 11.47
C VAL A 1039 21.91 -22.02 10.29
N THR A 1040 23.13 -22.37 9.88
CA THR A 1040 23.38 -23.14 8.65
C THR A 1040 24.12 -24.45 8.87
N ASP A 1041 24.71 -24.65 10.05
CA ASP A 1041 25.29 -25.93 10.46
C ASP A 1041 25.48 -26.02 11.99
N ALA A 1042 25.54 -27.24 12.52
CA ALA A 1042 25.96 -27.55 13.88
C ALA A 1042 26.75 -28.86 13.88
N TYR A 1043 28.00 -28.86 14.36
CA TYR A 1043 28.88 -30.04 14.25
C TYR A 1043 29.89 -30.14 15.40
N SER A 1044 30.50 -31.32 15.58
CA SER A 1044 31.68 -31.46 16.45
C SER A 1044 32.94 -31.64 15.63
N ASP A 1045 34.01 -30.92 15.99
CA ASP A 1045 35.30 -30.99 15.31
C ASP A 1045 36.05 -32.31 15.63
N ALA A 1046 37.23 -32.49 15.05
CA ALA A 1046 38.04 -33.70 15.26
C ALA A 1046 38.51 -33.91 16.72
N ASN A 1047 38.46 -32.85 17.54
CA ASN A 1047 38.82 -32.87 18.95
C ASN A 1047 37.58 -32.99 19.86
N GLY A 1048 36.38 -33.08 19.29
CA GLY A 1048 35.12 -33.14 20.03
C GLY A 1048 34.59 -31.78 20.50
N VAL A 1049 35.19 -30.67 20.04
CA VAL A 1049 34.67 -29.32 20.31
C VAL A 1049 33.40 -29.12 19.49
N GLN A 1050 32.35 -28.57 20.10
CA GLN A 1050 31.06 -28.33 19.46
C GLN A 1050 31.03 -26.94 18.81
N HIS A 1051 30.54 -26.88 17.58
CA HIS A 1051 30.54 -25.71 16.70
C HIS A 1051 29.16 -25.44 16.12
N VAL A 1052 28.85 -24.16 15.91
CA VAL A 1052 27.66 -23.68 15.21
C VAL A 1052 28.10 -22.71 14.13
N VAL A 1053 27.55 -22.87 12.92
CA VAL A 1053 27.81 -21.97 11.79
C VAL A 1053 26.55 -21.15 11.54
N VAL A 1054 26.69 -19.84 11.52
CA VAL A 1054 25.61 -18.91 11.19
C VAL A 1054 25.93 -18.07 9.98
N TYR A 1055 24.88 -17.66 9.27
CA TYR A 1055 24.94 -16.75 8.15
C TYR A 1055 24.36 -15.40 8.58
N ASN A 1056 25.17 -14.36 8.46
CA ASN A 1056 24.83 -12.97 8.65
C ASN A 1056 24.29 -12.37 7.33
N PRO A 1057 23.00 -11.98 7.28
CA PRO A 1057 22.42 -11.40 6.07
C PRO A 1057 23.07 -10.09 5.59
N HIS A 1058 23.89 -9.40 6.41
CA HIS A 1058 24.67 -8.24 5.94
C HIS A 1058 25.81 -8.64 4.99
N GLY A 1059 26.14 -9.93 4.88
CA GLY A 1059 27.31 -10.42 4.16
C GLY A 1059 28.61 -9.96 4.83
N GLN A 1060 28.62 -9.92 6.16
CA GLN A 1060 29.79 -9.57 6.97
C GLN A 1060 30.05 -10.67 8.01
N ASP A 1061 31.30 -11.03 8.20
CA ASP A 1061 31.66 -12.17 9.06
C ASP A 1061 31.76 -11.77 10.55
N VAL A 1062 31.71 -10.46 10.86
CA VAL A 1062 31.79 -9.91 12.23
C VAL A 1062 30.93 -8.64 12.40
N GLY A 1063 30.54 -8.34 13.64
CA GLY A 1063 29.80 -7.13 14.04
C GLY A 1063 30.59 -5.82 13.95
N ALA A 1064 29.91 -4.69 13.75
CA ALA A 1064 30.54 -3.36 13.66
C ALA A 1064 31.28 -2.91 14.94
N ASP A 1065 30.89 -3.42 16.11
CA ASP A 1065 31.55 -3.16 17.40
C ASP A 1065 32.86 -3.96 17.58
N ALA A 1066 33.21 -4.83 16.64
CA ALA A 1066 34.42 -5.65 16.68
C ALA A 1066 35.71 -4.80 16.57
N GLY A 1067 35.65 -3.62 15.95
CA GLY A 1067 36.63 -2.55 16.12
C GLY A 1067 37.95 -2.69 15.33
N VAL A 1068 38.56 -1.52 15.17
CA VAL A 1068 39.66 -1.10 14.31
C VAL A 1068 41.05 -1.57 14.78
N ASP A 1069 41.13 -2.44 15.80
CA ASP A 1069 42.38 -2.80 16.47
C ASP A 1069 42.66 -4.31 16.45
N GLY A 1070 43.00 -4.83 15.26
CA GLY A 1070 44.17 -5.69 15.02
C GLY A 1070 44.52 -6.94 15.86
N GLU A 1071 43.74 -7.41 16.85
CA GLU A 1071 44.05 -8.64 17.59
C GLU A 1071 42.85 -9.58 17.72
N TYR A 1072 42.70 -10.48 16.75
CA TYR A 1072 41.83 -11.66 16.84
C TYR A 1072 42.70 -12.91 16.83
N LYS A 1073 42.86 -13.57 17.99
CA LYS A 1073 43.66 -14.80 18.11
C LYS A 1073 42.85 -16.10 18.13
N ASP A 1074 41.53 -16.06 18.33
CA ASP A 1074 40.73 -17.28 18.47
C ASP A 1074 39.43 -17.34 17.64
N ILE A 1075 39.01 -16.26 16.97
CA ILE A 1075 37.99 -16.37 15.91
C ILE A 1075 38.68 -16.93 14.68
N ARG A 1076 38.42 -18.19 14.33
CA ARG A 1076 38.84 -18.73 13.04
C ARG A 1076 38.03 -18.04 11.95
N VAL A 1077 38.47 -16.85 11.51
CA VAL A 1077 38.08 -16.29 10.22
C VAL A 1077 38.65 -17.23 9.16
N THR A 1078 37.93 -18.32 8.87
CA THR A 1078 38.39 -19.36 7.94
C THR A 1078 38.31 -18.91 6.49
N SER A 1079 37.67 -17.77 6.20
CA SER A 1079 37.49 -17.24 4.86
C SER A 1079 38.27 -15.92 4.69
N PRO A 1080 39.16 -15.78 3.69
CA PRO A 1080 39.75 -14.49 3.33
C PRO A 1080 38.75 -13.53 2.64
N ARG A 1081 37.44 -13.84 2.64
CA ARG A 1081 36.38 -13.08 1.96
C ARG A 1081 35.22 -12.83 2.94
N LEU A 1082 34.76 -11.58 3.01
CA LEU A 1082 33.54 -11.17 3.72
C LEU A 1082 32.31 -11.78 3.01
N ASP A 1083 31.94 -12.99 3.40
CA ASP A 1083 30.88 -13.79 2.77
C ASP A 1083 29.65 -13.99 3.67
N GLY A 1084 29.72 -13.53 4.92
CA GLY A 1084 28.64 -13.55 5.90
C GLY A 1084 28.62 -14.80 6.77
N PHE A 1085 29.48 -15.80 6.55
CA PHE A 1085 29.49 -17.01 7.37
C PHE A 1085 30.39 -16.87 8.60
N VAL A 1086 29.86 -17.27 9.76
CA VAL A 1086 30.55 -17.19 11.04
C VAL A 1086 30.52 -18.56 11.71
N ASP A 1087 31.68 -19.19 11.88
CA ASP A 1087 31.86 -20.45 12.63
C ASP A 1087 32.39 -20.15 14.03
N VAL A 1088 31.58 -20.47 15.05
CA VAL A 1088 31.87 -20.24 16.47
C VAL A 1088 31.66 -21.51 17.28
N THR A 1089 32.28 -21.56 18.46
CA THR A 1089 31.98 -22.65 19.41
C THR A 1089 30.55 -22.55 19.92
N PHE A 1090 29.92 -23.68 20.26
CA PHE A 1090 28.56 -23.68 20.81
C PHE A 1090 28.45 -22.86 22.11
N ASP A 1091 29.49 -22.87 22.94
CA ASP A 1091 29.52 -22.07 24.17
C ASP A 1091 29.49 -20.57 23.86
N GLU A 1092 30.32 -20.09 22.93
CA GLU A 1092 30.37 -18.69 22.49
C GLU A 1092 29.06 -18.25 21.80
N PHE A 1093 28.49 -19.14 20.98
CA PHE A 1093 27.18 -18.94 20.35
C PHE A 1093 26.07 -18.78 21.39
N ARG A 1094 25.98 -19.72 22.34
CA ARG A 1094 24.97 -19.72 23.43
C ARG A 1094 25.14 -18.54 24.37
N GLU A 1095 26.37 -18.11 24.63
CA GLU A 1095 26.63 -16.96 25.50
C GLU A 1095 26.25 -15.63 24.88
N THR A 1096 26.20 -15.57 23.54
CA THR A 1096 25.93 -14.35 22.78
C THR A 1096 24.47 -14.19 22.38
N MET A 1097 23.85 -15.22 21.82
CA MET A 1097 22.51 -15.11 21.25
C MET A 1097 21.44 -15.05 22.36
N SER A 1098 20.45 -14.17 22.18
CA SER A 1098 19.36 -13.96 23.14
C SER A 1098 18.17 -14.89 22.89
N GLU A 1099 17.96 -15.31 21.64
CA GLU A 1099 16.82 -16.12 21.22
C GLU A 1099 17.17 -17.10 20.10
N PHE A 1100 16.51 -18.26 20.11
CA PHE A 1100 16.62 -19.29 19.07
C PHE A 1100 15.25 -19.81 18.70
N ARG A 1101 14.99 -19.93 17.39
CA ARG A 1101 13.71 -20.41 16.87
C ARG A 1101 13.95 -21.61 15.96
N VAL A 1102 13.20 -22.68 16.21
CA VAL A 1102 13.29 -23.94 15.47
C VAL A 1102 11.91 -24.30 14.93
N LEU A 1103 11.79 -24.42 13.61
CA LEU A 1103 10.60 -24.91 12.91
C LEU A 1103 10.89 -26.26 12.23
#